data_AF-A0A1W1H6F7-F1
#
_entry.id   AF-A0A1W1H6F7-F1
#
_cell.length_a   1.000
_cell.length_b   1.000
_cell.length_c   1.000
_cell.angle_alpha   90.00
_cell.angle_beta   90.00
_cell.angle_gamma   90.00
#
_symmetry.space_group_name_H-M   'P 1'
#
loop_
_entity.id
_entity.type
_entity.pdbx_description
1 polymer ?
#
loop_
_entity_poly.entity_id
_entity_poly.type
_entity_poly.pdbx_seq_one_letter_code
_entity_poly.pdbx_strand_id
1 'polypeptide(L)'
;MRQLSVTGFIFVFLTAFLMTSSDAKLMEKAEIEKGWRMEVTRSVGMDGTESYTNGYQAPFRVFQKIQFTDQVTKTDGKMIQEVTRNVGTADFNTLDPESGQMVKQEIIPSGSLFRVLHTQYGSELFDGSSGDQIWDEDKVSAFSPPVVPALWPEGDLKRGQKWSYRGNEVVSRIALIDIIGGTIELGIEDISKEPSTGLDTALIRGRLQTKVDLGSMVMDFNADVSIDLPLKLGIPFMVKFDGTLSGAGTVQDQYGQPVGFQVNASGTYLQIAKPSSEIFASISSGTGTTHNETEVIVEKGKIDASGALRIPMNSQAGNALSLGGGMSSSGGNLSSSQGSFISSGGSSGSSFEGTLPPSGSSSSSSMDSDSPSQKGTKAPVYQYRLYQDVTENAFTVMVPEGWQVQGGIMKISPNNIRTVVDGCGKKLYFTIYDPVTMASITYFPTEMYASSAPGTSIINVPAGQVLNGMVQMPQLLSPSQYVRQVVFPSQSSDVQNVQWGKTESLASLASAWNRAFHAEDQIPPQIVAESIEVAYDRGNTRFGELWTSLITSVTVYTSTIWMPDFTVAASAPLEKTDELAPVLKAVITSFRMNSTWLANASAGFDKCTKGVVATQEKIREMDRKISQKLRQVQSEINRIDNDIVSNTNKTRSVIQEHEHNTLMGEDKYEDTGTGARYLIDMGYDRNFTNGEQIIQTNDWTYEPPPGYRDMKNVHVIDE
;
A
#
# COMPACT_ATOMS: atom_id res chain seq x y z
N MET A 1 -15.11 -68.42 -21.90
CA MET A 1 -15.71 -68.22 -23.25
C MET A 1 -15.06 -66.99 -23.87
N ARG A 2 -14.92 -66.93 -25.22
CA ARG A 2 -14.60 -65.76 -26.08
C ARG A 2 -13.78 -64.61 -25.43
N GLN A 3 -12.50 -64.36 -25.70
CA GLN A 3 -11.63 -64.62 -26.86
C GLN A 3 -12.11 -64.00 -28.20
N LEU A 4 -11.41 -62.93 -28.62
CA LEU A 4 -11.21 -62.36 -29.98
C LEU A 4 -10.48 -61.00 -29.78
N SER A 5 -9.21 -60.71 -30.08
CA SER A 5 -8.06 -61.31 -30.80
C SER A 5 -7.78 -60.80 -32.23
N VAL A 6 -6.57 -60.24 -32.42
CA VAL A 6 -5.70 -60.34 -33.63
C VAL A 6 -6.17 -59.50 -34.86
N THR A 7 -5.34 -58.87 -35.70
CA THR A 7 -3.91 -59.01 -36.15
C THR A 7 -3.29 -57.58 -36.31
N GLY A 8 -1.99 -57.26 -36.47
CA GLY A 8 -0.78 -57.92 -37.03
C GLY A 8 -0.31 -57.15 -38.30
N PHE A 9 0.98 -56.99 -38.67
CA PHE A 9 2.30 -57.45 -38.15
C PHE A 9 3.27 -56.23 -37.96
N ILE A 10 4.53 -56.03 -38.41
CA ILE A 10 5.53 -56.77 -39.25
C ILE A 10 6.98 -56.21 -39.06
N PHE A 11 8.00 -57.09 -38.87
CA PHE A 11 9.50 -56.90 -38.88
C PHE A 11 10.14 -55.80 -37.96
N VAL A 12 11.28 -55.93 -37.26
CA VAL A 12 12.55 -56.73 -37.32
C VAL A 12 13.59 -56.13 -38.30
N PHE A 13 14.54 -55.29 -37.86
CA PHE A 13 15.94 -55.58 -37.42
C PHE A 13 16.71 -54.24 -37.13
N LEU A 14 17.91 -54.10 -36.52
CA LEU A 14 18.87 -54.91 -35.72
C LEU A 14 19.92 -53.96 -35.02
N THR A 15 20.59 -54.41 -33.93
CA THR A 15 21.82 -53.89 -33.23
C THR A 15 22.33 -52.44 -33.38
N ALA A 16 22.60 -51.79 -32.23
CA ALA A 16 23.95 -51.34 -31.81
C ALA A 16 24.03 -50.94 -30.32
N PHE A 17 25.22 -51.09 -29.72
CA PHE A 17 25.72 -50.53 -28.44
C PHE A 17 24.81 -50.44 -27.19
N LEU A 18 25.10 -51.34 -26.22
CA LEU A 18 24.83 -51.10 -24.80
C LEU A 18 26.03 -50.37 -24.17
N MET A 19 25.80 -49.18 -23.62
CA MET A 19 26.75 -48.51 -22.70
C MET A 19 26.00 -48.05 -21.44
N THR A 20 26.31 -48.71 -20.33
CA THR A 20 26.24 -48.26 -18.93
C THR A 20 25.32 -47.05 -18.61
N SER A 21 24.06 -47.33 -18.23
CA SER A 21 23.22 -46.36 -17.51
C SER A 21 23.51 -46.40 -16.00
N SER A 22 24.69 -45.94 -15.61
CA SER A 22 25.15 -45.85 -14.21
C SER A 22 25.39 -44.41 -13.79
N ASP A 23 24.98 -44.07 -12.56
CA ASP A 23 25.35 -42.85 -11.84
C ASP A 23 25.01 -41.50 -12.48
N ALA A 24 23.83 -41.42 -13.10
CA ALA A 24 23.03 -40.20 -13.07
C ALA A 24 22.46 -39.96 -11.65
N LYS A 25 23.33 -39.87 -10.64
CA LYS A 25 22.97 -39.31 -9.33
C LYS A 25 22.50 -37.88 -9.57
N LEU A 26 21.27 -37.58 -9.14
CA LEU A 26 20.78 -36.20 -9.07
C LEU A 26 21.84 -35.38 -8.32
N MET A 27 22.41 -34.36 -8.97
CA MET A 27 23.35 -33.46 -8.31
C MET A 27 22.56 -32.57 -7.37
N GLU A 28 22.44 -33.04 -6.13
CA GLU A 28 21.84 -32.35 -4.99
C GLU A 28 22.41 -30.94 -4.94
N LYS A 29 21.55 -29.94 -5.17
CA LYS A 29 21.94 -28.54 -5.16
C LYS A 29 22.36 -28.17 -3.74
N ALA A 30 23.45 -27.43 -3.60
CA ALA A 30 23.89 -26.96 -2.29
C ALA A 30 22.77 -26.08 -1.71
N GLU A 31 22.24 -26.46 -0.55
CA GLU A 31 21.29 -25.60 0.15
C GLU A 31 22.06 -24.45 0.81
N ILE A 32 21.48 -23.25 0.78
CA ILE A 32 22.15 -22.06 1.33
C ILE A 32 22.04 -22.13 2.86
N GLU A 33 23.18 -22.28 3.54
CA GLU A 33 23.20 -22.45 4.99
C GLU A 33 23.44 -21.13 5.73
N LYS A 34 22.96 -21.10 6.98
CA LYS A 34 23.32 -20.03 7.92
C LYS A 34 24.83 -19.99 8.13
N GLY A 35 25.42 -18.81 7.95
CA GLY A 35 26.86 -18.57 8.05
C GLY A 35 27.57 -18.44 6.70
N TRP A 36 26.93 -18.76 5.58
CA TRP A 36 27.47 -18.47 4.24
C TRP A 36 27.80 -16.98 4.10
N ARG A 37 28.95 -16.68 3.46
CA ARG A 37 29.42 -15.32 3.22
C ARG A 37 29.60 -15.03 1.73
N MET A 38 29.24 -13.81 1.32
CA MET A 38 29.34 -13.36 -0.07
C MET A 38 29.93 -11.95 -0.12
N GLU A 39 30.98 -11.76 -0.89
CA GLU A 39 31.47 -10.44 -1.31
C GLU A 39 30.62 -9.95 -2.49
N VAL A 40 29.86 -8.88 -2.30
CA VAL A 40 28.97 -8.33 -3.32
C VAL A 40 29.45 -6.96 -3.76
N THR A 41 29.53 -6.75 -5.07
CA THR A 41 29.80 -5.44 -5.68
C THR A 41 28.66 -5.08 -6.61
N ARG A 42 27.96 -3.99 -6.31
CA ARG A 42 27.00 -3.34 -7.20
C ARG A 42 27.66 -2.13 -7.85
N SER A 43 27.40 -1.93 -9.13
CA SER A 43 27.80 -0.74 -9.88
C SER A 43 26.67 -0.31 -10.80
N VAL A 44 26.35 0.98 -10.80
CA VAL A 44 25.38 1.59 -11.71
C VAL A 44 26.06 2.74 -12.41
N GLY A 45 26.34 2.61 -13.70
CA GLY A 45 26.87 3.68 -14.53
C GLY A 45 25.83 4.12 -15.55
N MET A 46 25.53 5.40 -15.62
CA MET A 46 24.70 5.98 -16.69
C MET A 46 25.35 7.25 -17.24
N ASP A 47 25.22 7.47 -18.53
CA ASP A 47 25.56 8.74 -19.18
C ASP A 47 24.53 9.13 -20.24
N GLY A 48 24.22 10.42 -20.32
CA GLY A 48 23.11 10.89 -21.14
C GLY A 48 22.98 12.41 -21.19
N THR A 49 21.89 12.85 -21.79
CA THR A 49 21.57 14.28 -21.95
C THR A 49 20.11 14.53 -21.62
N GLU A 50 19.89 15.52 -20.77
CA GLU A 50 18.57 16.15 -20.57
C GLU A 50 18.41 17.25 -21.63
N SER A 51 17.32 17.20 -22.41
CA SER A 51 16.99 18.21 -23.43
C SER A 51 15.71 18.94 -23.04
N TYR A 52 15.83 20.25 -22.78
CA TYR A 52 14.76 21.09 -22.28
C TYR A 52 13.98 21.77 -23.42
N THR A 53 12.69 22.08 -23.20
CA THR A 53 11.83 22.70 -24.22
C THR A 53 12.26 24.11 -24.66
N ASN A 54 13.14 24.77 -23.90
CA ASN A 54 13.78 26.04 -24.26
C ASN A 54 15.03 25.87 -25.16
N GLY A 55 15.40 24.63 -25.52
CA GLY A 55 16.58 24.30 -26.33
C GLY A 55 17.88 24.12 -25.55
N TYR A 56 17.86 24.28 -24.21
CA TYR A 56 19.01 23.96 -23.36
C TYR A 56 19.24 22.44 -23.30
N GLN A 57 20.51 22.03 -23.22
CA GLN A 57 20.90 20.64 -23.05
C GLN A 57 21.91 20.51 -21.91
N ALA A 58 21.59 19.69 -20.92
CA ALA A 58 22.48 19.35 -19.81
C ALA A 58 22.99 17.91 -20.00
N PRO A 59 24.29 17.70 -20.30
CA PRO A 59 24.87 16.37 -20.25
C PRO A 59 25.04 15.96 -18.79
N PHE A 60 24.68 14.72 -18.46
CA PHE A 60 24.90 14.14 -17.14
C PHE A 60 25.66 12.81 -17.25
N ARG A 61 26.42 12.51 -16.19
CA ARG A 61 27.00 11.19 -15.97
C ARG A 61 26.91 10.89 -14.49
N VAL A 62 26.45 9.69 -14.16
CA VAL A 62 26.38 9.19 -12.79
C VAL A 62 27.07 7.83 -12.72
N PHE A 63 27.83 7.61 -11.65
CA PHE A 63 28.46 6.33 -11.36
C PHE A 63 28.38 6.00 -9.88
N GLN A 64 27.51 5.07 -9.53
CA GLN A 64 27.39 4.48 -8.21
C GLN A 64 28.27 3.22 -8.15
N LYS A 65 29.06 3.03 -7.08
CA LYS A 65 29.70 1.75 -6.74
C LYS A 65 29.50 1.46 -5.26
N ILE A 66 28.88 0.31 -4.97
CA ILE A 66 28.66 -0.17 -3.61
C ILE A 66 29.32 -1.53 -3.45
N GLN A 67 30.12 -1.72 -2.41
CA GLN A 67 30.75 -2.99 -2.07
C GLN A 67 30.38 -3.36 -0.63
N PHE A 68 29.86 -4.57 -0.41
CA PHE A 68 29.48 -5.05 0.91
C PHE A 68 29.70 -6.56 1.04
N THR A 69 29.83 -7.04 2.28
CA THR A 69 29.85 -8.46 2.60
C THR A 69 28.55 -8.85 3.27
N ASP A 70 27.82 -9.79 2.67
CA ASP A 70 26.67 -10.42 3.29
C ASP A 70 27.09 -11.68 4.05
N GLN A 71 26.58 -11.85 5.27
CA GLN A 71 26.60 -13.11 6.00
C GLN A 71 25.15 -13.55 6.27
N VAL A 72 24.79 -14.74 5.79
CA VAL A 72 23.44 -15.31 5.95
C VAL A 72 23.16 -15.63 7.41
N THR A 73 22.15 -14.98 8.01
CA THR A 73 21.73 -15.22 9.40
C THR A 73 20.51 -16.13 9.50
N LYS A 74 19.67 -16.17 8.45
CA LYS A 74 18.46 -17.00 8.37
C LYS A 74 18.13 -17.38 6.92
N THR A 75 17.72 -18.62 6.70
CA THR A 75 17.17 -19.11 5.43
C THR A 75 15.79 -19.73 5.63
N ASP A 76 15.02 -19.81 4.55
CA ASP A 76 13.75 -20.53 4.47
C ASP A 76 13.80 -21.43 3.23
N GLY A 77 14.10 -22.71 3.45
CA GLY A 77 14.49 -23.65 2.39
C GLY A 77 15.67 -23.10 1.58
N LYS A 78 15.41 -22.76 0.30
CA LYS A 78 16.40 -22.26 -0.65
C LYS A 78 16.44 -20.73 -0.77
N MET A 79 15.59 -20.03 -0.02
CA MET A 79 15.59 -18.56 0.02
C MET A 79 16.42 -18.04 1.19
N ILE A 80 17.25 -17.04 0.91
CA ILE A 80 17.90 -16.23 1.95
C ILE A 80 16.81 -15.32 2.53
N GLN A 81 16.46 -15.51 3.81
CA GLN A 81 15.44 -14.70 4.48
C GLN A 81 16.06 -13.54 5.25
N GLU A 82 17.25 -13.71 5.83
CA GLU A 82 17.94 -12.64 6.55
C GLU A 82 19.46 -12.70 6.34
N VAL A 83 20.08 -11.53 6.14
CA VAL A 83 21.53 -11.34 6.14
C VAL A 83 21.95 -10.25 7.11
N THR A 84 23.13 -10.38 7.68
CA THR A 84 23.91 -9.24 8.18
C THR A 84 24.79 -8.73 7.04
N ARG A 85 24.61 -7.46 6.64
CA ARG A 85 25.29 -6.81 5.53
C ARG A 85 26.28 -5.77 6.08
N ASN A 86 27.57 -5.94 5.80
CA ASN A 86 28.63 -5.02 6.23
C ASN A 86 29.14 -4.22 5.02
N VAL A 87 28.96 -2.90 5.03
CA VAL A 87 29.32 -2.02 3.90
C VAL A 87 30.83 -1.75 3.89
N GLY A 88 31.52 -2.22 2.86
CA GLY A 88 32.93 -1.90 2.63
C GLY A 88 33.12 -0.49 2.06
N THR A 89 32.40 -0.15 0.99
CA THR A 89 32.37 1.20 0.38
C THR A 89 31.01 1.47 -0.25
N ALA A 90 30.59 2.73 -0.27
CA ALA A 90 29.34 3.15 -0.91
C ALA A 90 29.50 4.53 -1.55
N ASP A 91 30.00 4.52 -2.78
CA ASP A 91 30.35 5.72 -3.52
C ASP A 91 29.25 6.08 -4.53
N PHE A 92 28.84 7.34 -4.56
CA PHE A 92 28.08 7.93 -5.66
C PHE A 92 28.91 9.04 -6.29
N ASN A 93 29.03 9.04 -7.61
CA ASN A 93 29.83 10.01 -8.34
C ASN A 93 28.93 10.68 -9.39
N THR A 94 28.80 12.01 -9.34
CA THR A 94 27.99 12.79 -10.28
C THR A 94 28.85 13.74 -11.09
N LEU A 95 28.51 13.96 -12.35
CA LEU A 95 29.09 15.05 -13.14
C LEU A 95 28.57 16.39 -12.61
N ASP A 96 29.45 17.21 -12.06
CA ASP A 96 29.15 18.60 -11.77
C ASP A 96 29.04 19.39 -13.09
N PRO A 97 27.89 20.04 -13.39
CA PRO A 97 27.69 20.78 -14.63
C PRO A 97 28.54 22.05 -14.74
N GLU A 98 29.06 22.62 -13.64
CA GLU A 98 29.91 23.81 -13.69
C GLU A 98 31.39 23.47 -13.97
N SER A 99 31.99 22.52 -13.23
CA SER A 99 33.40 22.14 -13.43
C SER A 99 33.62 21.07 -14.51
N GLY A 100 32.58 20.32 -14.89
CA GLY A 100 32.68 19.15 -15.76
C GLY A 100 33.45 17.98 -15.13
N GLN A 101 33.64 17.97 -13.81
CA GLN A 101 34.34 16.91 -13.08
C GLN A 101 33.35 15.97 -12.39
N MET A 102 33.80 14.73 -12.13
CA MET A 102 33.03 13.78 -11.31
C MET A 102 33.23 14.12 -9.83
N VAL A 103 32.21 14.67 -9.17
CA VAL A 103 32.18 14.90 -7.72
C VAL A 103 31.83 13.58 -7.04
N LYS A 104 32.68 13.12 -6.12
CA LYS A 104 32.42 11.93 -5.29
C LYS A 104 31.70 12.31 -4.00
N GLN A 105 30.62 11.60 -3.71
CA GLN A 105 29.86 11.60 -2.46
C GLN A 105 29.88 10.18 -1.85
N GLU A 106 30.01 10.07 -0.54
CA GLU A 106 29.79 8.82 0.19
C GLU A 106 28.31 8.72 0.58
N ILE A 107 27.65 7.61 0.23
CA ILE A 107 26.21 7.37 0.47
C ILE A 107 25.99 6.99 1.95
N ILE A 108 26.87 6.15 2.47
CA ILE A 108 26.94 5.78 3.88
C ILE A 108 28.38 5.39 4.25
N PRO A 109 28.88 5.72 5.47
CA PRO A 109 30.24 5.39 5.87
C PRO A 109 30.65 3.93 5.71
N SER A 110 31.88 3.71 5.25
CA SER A 110 32.58 2.42 5.36
C SER A 110 32.49 1.83 6.78
N GLY A 111 32.24 0.52 6.88
CA GLY A 111 32.03 -0.22 8.12
C GLY A 111 30.60 -0.20 8.66
N SER A 112 29.65 0.46 7.97
CA SER A 112 28.24 0.46 8.36
C SER A 112 27.65 -0.95 8.31
N LEU A 113 26.98 -1.34 9.40
CA LEU A 113 26.37 -2.66 9.57
C LEU A 113 24.85 -2.57 9.41
N PHE A 114 24.27 -3.45 8.62
CA PHE A 114 22.83 -3.60 8.48
C PHE A 114 22.37 -5.04 8.79
N ARG A 115 21.11 -5.19 9.19
CA ARG A 115 20.36 -6.43 9.08
C ARG A 115 19.33 -6.25 7.97
N VAL A 116 19.38 -7.07 6.93
CA VAL A 116 18.42 -7.03 5.82
C VAL A 116 17.49 -8.23 5.93
N LEU A 117 16.18 -8.00 5.93
CA LEU A 117 15.15 -9.04 5.96
C LEU A 117 14.45 -9.10 4.61
N HIS A 118 14.62 -10.20 3.89
CA HIS A 118 13.94 -10.46 2.62
C HIS A 118 12.61 -11.17 2.87
N THR A 119 11.52 -10.64 2.31
CA THR A 119 10.17 -11.21 2.39
C THR A 119 9.60 -11.42 0.99
N GLN A 120 8.43 -12.08 0.89
CA GLN A 120 7.71 -12.21 -0.37
C GLN A 120 7.10 -10.89 -0.90
N TYR A 121 7.09 -9.83 -0.08
CA TYR A 121 6.50 -8.52 -0.42
C TYR A 121 7.56 -7.46 -0.75
N GLY A 122 8.80 -7.65 -0.30
CA GLY A 122 9.88 -6.66 -0.39
C GLY A 122 11.04 -7.00 0.54
N SER A 123 12.02 -6.10 0.62
CA SER A 123 13.16 -6.25 1.53
C SER A 123 13.22 -5.09 2.51
N GLU A 124 13.22 -5.39 3.80
CA GLU A 124 13.33 -4.42 4.88
C GLU A 124 14.81 -4.22 5.27
N LEU A 125 15.21 -2.97 5.48
CA LEU A 125 16.55 -2.60 5.92
C LEU A 125 16.52 -2.12 7.38
N PHE A 126 17.37 -2.69 8.23
CA PHE A 126 17.53 -2.28 9.63
C PHE A 126 18.97 -1.89 9.91
N ASP A 127 19.18 -0.84 10.72
CA ASP A 127 20.49 -0.50 11.26
C ASP A 127 20.99 -1.62 12.18
N GLY A 128 22.22 -2.08 11.96
CA GLY A 128 22.80 -3.20 12.70
C GLY A 128 23.31 -2.86 14.10
N SER A 129 23.29 -1.58 14.50
CA SER A 129 23.76 -1.10 15.81
C SER A 129 22.62 -0.73 16.76
N SER A 130 21.55 -0.11 16.26
CA SER A 130 20.35 0.23 17.04
C SER A 130 19.23 -0.81 16.91
N GLY A 131 19.15 -1.48 15.75
CA GLY A 131 18.04 -2.35 15.38
C GLY A 131 16.83 -1.61 14.80
N ASP A 132 16.89 -0.28 14.65
CA ASP A 132 15.81 0.51 14.04
C ASP A 132 15.68 0.23 12.53
N GLN A 133 14.45 0.34 12.03
CA GLN A 133 14.17 0.21 10.60
C GLN A 133 14.51 1.49 9.85
N ILE A 134 15.20 1.34 8.71
CA ILE A 134 15.61 2.43 7.83
C ILE A 134 14.52 2.62 6.76
N TRP A 135 13.94 3.82 6.73
CA TRP A 135 12.88 4.25 5.81
C TRP A 135 13.37 5.28 4.76
N ASP A 136 14.69 5.42 4.66
CA ASP A 136 15.39 6.29 3.74
C ASP A 136 15.41 5.61 2.36
N GLU A 137 14.59 6.08 1.42
CA GLU A 137 14.31 5.41 0.14
C GLU A 137 15.60 5.13 -0.66
N ASP A 138 16.53 6.09 -0.72
CA ASP A 138 17.83 5.92 -1.38
C ASP A 138 18.65 4.77 -0.76
N LYS A 139 18.70 4.70 0.59
CA LYS A 139 19.38 3.60 1.29
C LYS A 139 18.63 2.28 1.16
N VAL A 140 17.30 2.28 1.14
CA VAL A 140 16.50 1.06 0.93
C VAL A 140 16.69 0.52 -0.48
N SER A 141 16.61 1.32 -1.53
CA SER A 141 16.87 0.87 -2.91
C SER A 141 18.34 0.40 -3.09
N ALA A 142 19.31 1.11 -2.51
CA ALA A 142 20.72 0.70 -2.57
C ALA A 142 21.05 -0.60 -1.80
N PHE A 143 20.56 -0.73 -0.55
CA PHE A 143 21.04 -1.72 0.43
C PHE A 143 19.99 -2.75 0.89
N SER A 144 18.74 -2.67 0.47
CA SER A 144 17.76 -3.75 0.71
C SER A 144 17.76 -4.88 -0.34
N PRO A 145 18.08 -4.69 -1.64
CA PRO A 145 17.81 -5.74 -2.62
C PRO A 145 18.54 -7.08 -2.36
N PRO A 146 17.90 -8.22 -2.70
CA PRO A 146 18.47 -9.54 -2.50
C PRO A 146 19.65 -9.82 -3.44
N VAL A 147 20.55 -10.70 -3.00
CA VAL A 147 21.66 -11.18 -3.84
C VAL A 147 21.18 -12.16 -4.91
N VAL A 148 20.15 -12.95 -4.60
CA VAL A 148 19.52 -13.94 -5.49
C VAL A 148 18.18 -13.40 -5.99
N PRO A 149 18.11 -12.81 -7.21
CA PRO A 149 16.83 -12.47 -7.83
C PRO A 149 16.15 -13.73 -8.37
N ALA A 150 14.84 -13.83 -8.26
CA ALA A 150 14.06 -15.02 -8.66
C ALA A 150 13.84 -15.07 -10.20
N LEU A 151 14.92 -15.04 -10.98
CA LEU A 151 14.89 -14.77 -12.43
C LEU A 151 14.89 -16.00 -13.35
N TRP A 152 14.87 -17.22 -12.80
CA TRP A 152 14.81 -18.48 -13.55
C TRP A 152 13.75 -19.42 -12.97
N PRO A 153 13.19 -20.33 -13.78
CA PRO A 153 12.23 -21.33 -13.29
C PRO A 153 12.90 -22.33 -12.33
N GLU A 154 12.07 -22.94 -11.47
CA GLU A 154 12.49 -24.06 -10.63
C GLU A 154 12.82 -25.32 -11.44
N GLY A 155 13.61 -26.22 -10.83
CA GLY A 155 14.03 -27.48 -11.44
C GLY A 155 15.41 -27.42 -12.11
N ASP A 156 15.60 -28.25 -13.14
CA ASP A 156 16.87 -28.40 -13.85
C ASP A 156 16.94 -27.53 -15.10
N LEU A 157 17.95 -26.66 -15.14
CA LEU A 157 18.19 -25.73 -16.23
C LEU A 157 18.97 -26.38 -17.38
N LYS A 158 18.49 -26.21 -18.62
CA LYS A 158 19.03 -26.88 -19.82
C LYS A 158 19.39 -25.89 -20.91
N ARG A 159 20.50 -26.14 -21.62
CA ARG A 159 20.94 -25.30 -22.74
C ARG A 159 19.83 -25.14 -23.79
N GLY A 160 19.57 -23.91 -24.24
CA GLY A 160 18.50 -23.58 -25.17
C GLY A 160 17.11 -23.41 -24.55
N GLN A 161 16.94 -23.68 -23.25
CA GLN A 161 15.70 -23.37 -22.51
C GLN A 161 15.47 -21.86 -22.50
N LYS A 162 14.20 -21.44 -22.70
CA LYS A 162 13.76 -20.04 -22.68
C LYS A 162 12.52 -19.86 -21.82
N TRP A 163 12.34 -18.67 -21.25
CA TRP A 163 11.17 -18.28 -20.46
C TRP A 163 10.96 -16.76 -20.51
N SER A 164 9.81 -16.28 -20.04
CA SER A 164 9.52 -14.85 -19.96
C SER A 164 8.56 -14.53 -18.81
N TYR A 165 8.76 -13.39 -18.14
CA TYR A 165 7.85 -12.86 -17.13
C TYR A 165 7.26 -11.53 -17.59
N ARG A 166 6.05 -11.16 -17.12
CA ARG A 166 5.31 -9.98 -17.60
C ARG A 166 4.56 -9.25 -16.48
N GLY A 167 4.37 -7.94 -16.64
CA GLY A 167 3.67 -7.08 -15.69
C GLY A 167 4.33 -7.09 -14.31
N ASN A 168 3.51 -7.15 -13.26
CA ASN A 168 3.94 -7.13 -11.86
C ASN A 168 4.85 -8.31 -11.48
N GLU A 169 4.81 -9.43 -12.22
CA GLU A 169 5.72 -10.55 -11.97
C GLU A 169 7.18 -10.15 -12.20
N VAL A 170 7.46 -9.26 -13.16
CA VAL A 170 8.80 -8.73 -13.40
C VAL A 170 9.28 -7.93 -12.18
N VAL A 171 8.40 -7.12 -11.59
CA VAL A 171 8.69 -6.32 -10.38
C VAL A 171 9.08 -7.22 -9.21
N SER A 172 8.27 -8.25 -8.92
CA SER A 172 8.57 -9.21 -7.83
C SER A 172 9.85 -10.04 -8.05
N ARG A 173 10.41 -10.07 -9.27
CA ARG A 173 11.62 -10.82 -9.61
C ARG A 173 12.86 -9.94 -9.80
N ILE A 174 12.69 -8.64 -10.05
CA ILE A 174 13.77 -7.65 -10.22
C ILE A 174 13.62 -6.54 -9.20
N ALA A 175 13.93 -6.85 -7.93
CA ALA A 175 14.10 -5.84 -6.88
C ALA A 175 15.44 -5.08 -6.97
N LEU A 176 16.16 -5.16 -8.11
CA LEU A 176 17.48 -4.53 -8.32
C LEU A 176 17.40 -3.12 -8.94
N ILE A 177 16.24 -2.75 -9.47
CA ILE A 177 15.94 -1.48 -10.14
C ILE A 177 14.45 -1.20 -9.88
N ASP A 178 14.08 0.02 -9.52
CA ASP A 178 12.71 0.39 -9.16
C ASP A 178 11.78 0.46 -10.40
N ILE A 179 11.24 -0.71 -10.78
CA ILE A 179 10.45 -0.90 -11.99
C ILE A 179 8.93 -0.99 -11.75
N ILE A 180 8.15 -0.36 -12.63
CA ILE A 180 6.68 -0.35 -12.63
C ILE A 180 6.10 -1.47 -13.51
N GLY A 181 6.88 -2.54 -13.72
CA GLY A 181 6.53 -3.68 -14.57
C GLY A 181 6.95 -3.55 -16.04
N GLY A 182 6.70 -4.59 -16.82
CA GLY A 182 7.15 -4.66 -18.21
C GLY A 182 7.12 -6.09 -18.77
N THR A 183 8.12 -6.42 -19.59
CA THR A 183 8.44 -7.79 -20.01
C THR A 183 9.93 -8.06 -19.79
N ILE A 184 10.27 -9.28 -19.40
CA ILE A 184 11.64 -9.80 -19.48
C ILE A 184 11.61 -11.16 -20.16
N GLU A 185 12.46 -11.36 -21.16
CA GLU A 185 12.62 -12.60 -21.90
C GLU A 185 14.05 -13.11 -21.70
N LEU A 186 14.20 -14.37 -21.29
CA LEU A 186 15.48 -14.97 -20.89
C LEU A 186 15.67 -16.36 -21.52
N GLY A 187 16.91 -16.77 -21.69
CA GLY A 187 17.24 -18.13 -22.09
C GLY A 187 18.72 -18.49 -21.98
N ILE A 188 18.99 -19.80 -21.96
CA ILE A 188 20.34 -20.35 -21.71
C ILE A 188 21.11 -20.49 -23.01
N GLU A 189 22.12 -19.65 -23.20
CA GLU A 189 23.03 -19.64 -24.34
C GLU A 189 24.00 -20.82 -24.30
N ASP A 190 24.60 -21.06 -23.13
CA ASP A 190 25.56 -22.13 -22.88
C ASP A 190 25.46 -22.67 -21.45
N ILE A 191 25.98 -23.88 -21.23
CA ILE A 191 26.29 -24.42 -19.91
C ILE A 191 27.69 -25.01 -20.01
N SER A 192 28.65 -24.37 -19.35
CA SER A 192 30.07 -24.74 -19.39
C SER A 192 30.70 -24.58 -18.00
N LYS A 193 31.91 -25.14 -17.82
CA LYS A 193 32.60 -25.05 -16.53
C LYS A 193 33.31 -23.72 -16.40
N GLU A 194 32.91 -22.95 -15.41
CA GLU A 194 33.53 -21.66 -15.07
C GLU A 194 34.99 -21.88 -14.62
N PRO A 195 36.01 -21.41 -15.37
CA PRO A 195 37.41 -21.72 -15.09
C PRO A 195 37.90 -21.36 -13.69
N SER A 196 37.32 -20.31 -13.08
CA SER A 196 37.69 -19.86 -11.73
C SER A 196 37.20 -20.75 -10.59
N THR A 197 36.22 -21.64 -10.84
CA THR A 197 35.57 -22.44 -9.79
C THR A 197 35.35 -23.92 -10.14
N GLY A 198 35.49 -24.30 -11.42
CA GLY A 198 35.20 -25.64 -11.92
C GLY A 198 33.71 -26.02 -11.92
N LEU A 199 32.82 -25.10 -11.54
CA LEU A 199 31.37 -25.32 -11.45
C LEU A 199 30.71 -25.19 -12.81
N ASP A 200 29.80 -26.12 -13.12
CA ASP A 200 28.92 -26.04 -14.29
C ASP A 200 28.00 -24.82 -14.14
N THR A 201 28.19 -23.84 -15.02
CA THR A 201 27.61 -22.50 -14.95
C THR A 201 26.77 -22.24 -16.19
N ALA A 202 25.50 -21.89 -15.98
CA ALA A 202 24.59 -21.52 -17.05
C ALA A 202 24.76 -20.06 -17.41
N LEU A 203 25.06 -19.81 -18.68
CA LEU A 203 25.14 -18.49 -19.27
C LEU A 203 23.74 -18.09 -19.78
N ILE A 204 23.05 -17.23 -19.05
CA ILE A 204 21.70 -16.80 -19.37
C ILE A 204 21.76 -15.42 -20.03
N ARG A 205 21.18 -15.30 -21.23
CA ARG A 205 21.03 -14.04 -21.97
C ARG A 205 19.56 -13.70 -22.12
N GLY A 206 19.26 -12.43 -22.39
CA GLY A 206 17.89 -12.02 -22.63
C GLY A 206 17.73 -10.53 -22.86
N ARG A 207 16.49 -10.05 -22.74
CA ARG A 207 16.13 -8.65 -22.89
C ARG A 207 15.05 -8.25 -21.87
N LEU A 208 15.21 -7.07 -21.28
CA LEU A 208 14.27 -6.40 -20.38
C LEU A 208 13.69 -5.18 -21.12
N GLN A 209 12.37 -5.05 -21.10
CA GLN A 209 11.64 -3.87 -21.58
C GLN A 209 10.63 -3.47 -20.50
N THR A 210 10.86 -2.34 -19.84
CA THR A 210 10.16 -1.99 -18.60
C THR A 210 10.06 -0.48 -18.44
N LYS A 211 9.33 -0.01 -17.42
CA LYS A 211 9.35 1.38 -16.98
C LYS A 211 10.00 1.48 -15.62
N VAL A 212 10.92 2.43 -15.45
CA VAL A 212 11.58 2.76 -14.17
C VAL A 212 10.93 4.02 -13.61
N ASP A 213 10.63 4.03 -12.31
CA ASP A 213 10.19 5.24 -11.59
C ASP A 213 11.42 5.88 -10.92
N LEU A 214 11.66 7.17 -11.16
CA LEU A 214 12.63 7.98 -10.39
C LEU A 214 11.91 9.05 -9.53
N GLY A 215 10.68 8.79 -9.12
CA GLY A 215 9.85 9.58 -8.18
C GLY A 215 9.27 10.88 -8.76
N SER A 216 10.03 11.54 -9.64
CA SER A 216 9.66 12.75 -10.39
C SER A 216 9.34 12.49 -11.86
N MET A 217 9.74 11.33 -12.38
CA MET A 217 9.52 10.94 -13.78
C MET A 217 9.49 9.42 -13.92
N VAL A 218 8.73 8.94 -14.92
CA VAL A 218 8.71 7.53 -15.33
C VAL A 218 9.38 7.41 -16.69
N MET A 219 10.40 6.57 -16.80
CA MET A 219 11.19 6.39 -18.02
C MET A 219 11.07 4.97 -18.57
N ASP A 220 11.01 4.85 -19.89
CA ASP A 220 11.12 3.58 -20.61
C ASP A 220 12.58 3.10 -20.56
N PHE A 221 12.79 1.87 -20.10
CA PHE A 221 14.09 1.22 -19.99
C PHE A 221 14.12 -0.05 -20.84
N ASN A 222 15.14 -0.16 -21.69
CA ASN A 222 15.29 -1.21 -22.68
C ASN A 222 16.74 -1.70 -22.67
N ALA A 223 16.96 -2.90 -22.12
CA ALA A 223 18.29 -3.41 -21.81
C ALA A 223 18.46 -4.88 -22.18
N ASP A 224 19.65 -5.22 -22.66
CA ASP A 224 20.10 -6.60 -22.81
C ASP A 224 20.50 -7.15 -21.42
N VAL A 225 20.08 -8.38 -21.13
CA VAL A 225 20.26 -9.03 -19.83
C VAL A 225 21.34 -10.11 -19.94
N SER A 226 22.18 -10.23 -18.91
CA SER A 226 23.22 -11.26 -18.83
C SER A 226 23.41 -11.72 -17.39
N ILE A 227 23.29 -13.03 -17.16
CA ILE A 227 23.40 -13.65 -15.84
C ILE A 227 24.28 -14.90 -15.94
N ASP A 228 25.28 -14.98 -15.06
CA ASP A 228 26.16 -16.14 -14.93
C ASP A 228 25.74 -16.94 -13.69
N LEU A 229 25.13 -18.11 -13.88
CA LEU A 229 24.47 -18.88 -12.81
C LEU A 229 25.09 -20.28 -12.60
N PRO A 230 26.00 -20.45 -11.63
CA PRO A 230 26.51 -21.75 -11.20
C PRO A 230 25.40 -22.66 -10.70
N LEU A 231 25.15 -23.75 -11.42
CA LEU A 231 23.94 -24.57 -11.27
C LEU A 231 23.85 -25.31 -9.92
N LYS A 232 25.01 -25.56 -9.28
CA LYS A 232 25.10 -26.17 -7.95
C LYS A 232 24.79 -25.20 -6.82
N LEU A 233 25.04 -23.91 -7.00
CA LEU A 233 24.84 -22.87 -5.99
C LEU A 233 23.43 -22.25 -6.06
N GLY A 234 22.91 -22.03 -7.27
CA GLY A 234 21.68 -21.26 -7.45
C GLY A 234 21.81 -19.76 -7.11
N ILE A 235 23.01 -19.29 -6.81
CA ILE A 235 23.36 -17.87 -6.58
C ILE A 235 24.11 -17.38 -7.84
N PRO A 236 23.67 -16.30 -8.51
CA PRO A 236 24.33 -15.82 -9.71
C PRO A 236 25.62 -15.08 -9.37
N PHE A 237 26.72 -15.41 -10.04
CA PHE A 237 28.01 -14.70 -9.87
C PHE A 237 27.99 -13.30 -10.51
N MET A 238 27.23 -13.14 -11.58
CA MET A 238 27.00 -11.86 -12.24
C MET A 238 25.51 -11.72 -12.59
N VAL A 239 24.96 -10.52 -12.41
CA VAL A 239 23.72 -10.05 -13.02
C VAL A 239 24.01 -8.68 -13.64
N LYS A 240 23.87 -8.57 -14.96
CA LYS A 240 24.11 -7.34 -15.73
C LYS A 240 22.88 -6.98 -16.56
N PHE A 241 22.50 -5.72 -16.52
CA PHE A 241 21.57 -5.08 -17.46
C PHE A 241 22.34 -3.98 -18.20
N ASP A 242 22.33 -4.00 -19.54
CA ASP A 242 23.07 -3.04 -20.38
C ASP A 242 22.14 -2.45 -21.42
N GLY A 243 21.89 -1.13 -21.41
CA GLY A 243 20.76 -0.61 -22.17
C GLY A 243 20.60 0.91 -22.23
N THR A 244 19.43 1.30 -22.70
CA THR A 244 19.01 2.70 -22.89
C THR A 244 17.82 3.03 -22.01
N LEU A 245 17.83 4.24 -21.45
CA LEU A 245 16.80 4.82 -20.59
C LEU A 245 16.31 6.11 -21.25
N SER A 246 14.99 6.25 -21.47
CA SER A 246 14.43 7.44 -22.11
C SER A 246 13.05 7.82 -21.55
N GLY A 247 12.76 9.11 -21.47
CA GLY A 247 11.45 9.59 -21.04
C GLY A 247 11.34 11.11 -21.01
N ALA A 248 10.29 11.63 -20.38
CA ALA A 248 10.03 13.05 -20.29
C ALA A 248 9.44 13.42 -18.92
N GLY A 249 9.72 14.64 -18.47
CA GLY A 249 9.21 15.19 -17.21
C GLY A 249 9.02 16.70 -17.28
N THR A 250 8.66 17.31 -16.15
CA THR A 250 8.57 18.77 -16.00
C THR A 250 9.22 19.20 -14.68
N VAL A 251 10.18 20.12 -14.76
CA VAL A 251 10.72 20.84 -13.60
C VAL A 251 10.13 22.25 -13.55
N GLN A 252 10.31 22.97 -12.44
CA GLN A 252 10.09 24.41 -12.38
C GLN A 252 11.41 25.14 -12.64
N ASP A 253 11.37 26.23 -13.42
CA ASP A 253 12.50 27.14 -13.56
C ASP A 253 12.63 28.10 -12.35
N GLN A 254 13.63 28.99 -12.41
CA GLN A 254 13.87 30.02 -11.40
C GLN A 254 12.73 31.04 -11.21
N TYR A 255 11.71 31.02 -12.09
CA TYR A 255 10.49 31.84 -12.03
C TYR A 255 9.24 30.99 -11.68
N GLY A 256 9.43 29.74 -11.26
CA GLY A 256 8.35 28.80 -10.92
C GLY A 256 7.59 28.25 -12.13
N GLN A 257 8.01 28.55 -13.36
CA GLN A 257 7.30 28.13 -14.57
C GLN A 257 7.63 26.67 -14.92
N PRO A 258 6.66 25.84 -15.32
CA PRO A 258 6.90 24.45 -15.69
C PRO A 258 7.65 24.36 -17.03
N VAL A 259 8.90 23.92 -16.99
CA VAL A 259 9.72 23.62 -18.17
C VAL A 259 9.73 22.12 -18.39
N GLY A 260 9.27 21.69 -19.57
CA GLY A 260 9.35 20.30 -19.99
C GLY A 260 10.78 19.92 -20.37
N PHE A 261 11.17 18.69 -20.08
CA PHE A 261 12.46 18.13 -20.47
C PHE A 261 12.32 16.67 -20.92
N GLN A 262 13.25 16.22 -21.75
CA GLN A 262 13.38 14.83 -22.19
C GLN A 262 14.74 14.28 -21.76
N VAL A 263 14.74 13.10 -21.16
CA VAL A 263 15.97 12.36 -20.80
C VAL A 263 16.24 11.33 -21.88
N ASN A 264 17.49 11.26 -22.34
CA ASN A 264 17.99 10.13 -23.13
C ASN A 264 19.37 9.74 -22.59
N ALA A 265 19.51 8.49 -22.14
CA ALA A 265 20.76 7.98 -21.54
C ALA A 265 21.05 6.53 -21.96
N SER A 266 22.34 6.20 -21.97
CA SER A 266 22.86 4.83 -21.91
C SER A 266 23.27 4.48 -20.48
N GLY A 267 23.26 3.18 -20.15
CA GLY A 267 23.79 2.75 -18.85
C GLY A 267 23.90 1.26 -18.66
N THR A 268 24.73 0.88 -17.69
CA THR A 268 24.93 -0.48 -17.22
C THR A 268 24.62 -0.56 -15.73
N TYR A 269 23.70 -1.45 -15.35
CA TYR A 269 23.62 -1.99 -13.99
C TYR A 269 24.41 -3.29 -13.94
N LEU A 270 25.27 -3.45 -12.93
CA LEU A 270 26.10 -4.65 -12.72
C LEU A 270 26.12 -5.02 -11.24
N GLN A 271 25.61 -6.21 -10.90
CA GLN A 271 25.87 -6.88 -9.63
C GLN A 271 26.83 -8.05 -9.88
N ILE A 272 27.89 -8.13 -9.09
CA ILE A 272 28.76 -9.32 -8.98
C ILE A 272 28.66 -9.83 -7.53
N ALA A 273 28.49 -11.14 -7.36
CA ALA A 273 28.41 -11.77 -6.05
C ALA A 273 29.35 -12.98 -6.00
N LYS A 274 30.40 -12.89 -5.18
CA LYS A 274 31.46 -13.88 -5.04
C LYS A 274 31.31 -14.59 -3.68
N PRO A 275 30.97 -15.89 -3.64
CA PRO A 275 30.99 -16.66 -2.41
C PRO A 275 32.39 -16.69 -1.79
N SER A 276 32.47 -16.84 -0.46
CA SER A 276 33.74 -17.02 0.23
C SER A 276 34.35 -18.41 -0.04
N SER A 277 35.66 -18.55 0.19
CA SER A 277 36.44 -19.78 -0.06
C SER A 277 35.87 -21.02 0.63
N GLU A 278 35.25 -20.86 1.79
CA GLU A 278 34.66 -21.94 2.57
C GLU A 278 33.46 -22.60 1.86
N ILE A 279 32.71 -21.83 1.05
CA ILE A 279 31.57 -22.34 0.26
C ILE A 279 32.07 -23.16 -0.94
N PHE A 280 33.21 -22.78 -1.54
CA PHE A 280 33.86 -23.60 -2.56
C PHE A 280 34.48 -24.87 -1.97
N ALA A 281 35.04 -24.80 -0.76
CA ALA A 281 35.57 -25.95 -0.04
C ALA A 281 34.47 -26.96 0.33
N SER A 282 33.30 -26.52 0.83
CA SER A 282 32.19 -27.43 1.14
C SER A 282 31.69 -28.16 -0.10
N ILE A 283 31.43 -27.45 -1.20
CA ILE A 283 30.89 -28.01 -2.45
C ILE A 283 31.88 -28.95 -3.14
N SER A 284 33.18 -28.66 -3.08
CA SER A 284 34.22 -29.55 -3.65
C SER A 284 34.50 -30.79 -2.79
N SER A 285 34.43 -30.69 -1.46
CA SER A 285 34.67 -31.81 -0.54
C SER A 285 33.74 -33.01 -0.80
N GLY A 286 32.49 -32.74 -1.16
CA GLY A 286 31.49 -33.76 -1.47
C GLY A 286 31.75 -34.55 -2.77
N THR A 287 32.69 -34.13 -3.63
CA THR A 287 32.98 -34.82 -4.91
C THR A 287 34.16 -35.79 -4.84
N GLY A 288 34.86 -35.90 -3.71
CA GLY A 288 35.94 -36.89 -3.48
C GLY A 288 37.24 -36.66 -4.27
N THR A 289 37.30 -35.63 -5.12
CA THR A 289 38.46 -35.24 -5.93
C THR A 289 39.24 -34.11 -5.26
N THR A 290 40.32 -34.43 -4.56
CA THR A 290 41.25 -33.44 -4.00
C THR A 290 42.03 -32.72 -5.11
N HIS A 291 41.60 -31.51 -5.47
CA HIS A 291 42.42 -30.59 -6.26
C HIS A 291 43.27 -29.72 -5.34
N ASN A 292 44.56 -29.57 -5.66
CA ASN A 292 45.45 -28.67 -4.93
C ASN A 292 45.08 -27.21 -5.22
N GLU A 293 45.13 -26.38 -4.19
CA GLU A 293 44.97 -24.93 -4.30
C GLU A 293 45.97 -24.37 -5.33
N THR A 294 45.43 -23.83 -6.42
CA THR A 294 46.20 -23.14 -7.46
C THR A 294 45.55 -21.77 -7.66
N GLU A 295 46.35 -20.71 -7.55
CA GLU A 295 45.85 -19.34 -7.53
C GLU A 295 45.08 -18.99 -8.82
N VAL A 296 43.87 -18.45 -8.67
CA VAL A 296 42.92 -18.27 -9.78
C VAL A 296 43.31 -17.08 -10.65
N ILE A 297 43.92 -17.35 -11.80
CA ILE A 297 44.25 -16.35 -12.82
C ILE A 297 43.04 -16.12 -13.73
N VAL A 298 42.37 -14.98 -13.58
CA VAL A 298 41.25 -14.56 -14.44
C VAL A 298 41.80 -13.95 -15.74
N GLU A 299 41.42 -14.52 -16.90
CA GLU A 299 41.75 -13.93 -18.20
C GLU A 299 40.98 -12.61 -18.46
N LYS A 300 41.65 -11.63 -19.06
CA LYS A 300 41.18 -10.24 -19.11
C LYS A 300 40.24 -9.97 -20.29
N GLY A 301 38.93 -9.92 -20.02
CA GLY A 301 37.89 -9.56 -20.99
C GLY A 301 36.93 -8.47 -20.49
N LYS A 302 37.24 -7.19 -20.75
CA LYS A 302 36.41 -5.98 -20.51
C LYS A 302 35.93 -5.66 -19.09
N ILE A 303 35.88 -6.62 -18.16
CA ILE A 303 35.67 -6.40 -16.72
C ILE A 303 36.93 -6.90 -15.99
N ASP A 304 37.38 -6.18 -14.97
CA ASP A 304 38.47 -6.65 -14.10
C ASP A 304 37.92 -7.23 -12.77
N ALA A 305 38.73 -8.04 -12.08
CA ALA A 305 38.32 -8.79 -10.90
C ALA A 305 37.91 -7.93 -9.68
N SER A 306 37.98 -6.59 -9.77
CA SER A 306 37.46 -5.65 -8.76
C SER A 306 36.01 -5.21 -9.02
N GLY A 307 35.37 -5.74 -10.07
CA GLY A 307 34.02 -5.39 -10.51
C GLY A 307 33.90 -3.97 -11.07
N ALA A 308 35.00 -3.33 -11.45
CA ALA A 308 35.01 -1.94 -11.91
C ALA A 308 34.46 -1.81 -13.34
N LEU A 309 33.23 -1.29 -13.46
CA LEU A 309 32.67 -0.85 -14.73
C LEU A 309 33.50 0.30 -15.30
N ARG A 310 33.99 0.17 -16.54
CA ARG A 310 34.72 1.23 -17.25
C ARG A 310 33.84 1.86 -18.30
N ILE A 311 33.19 2.98 -17.95
CA ILE A 311 32.46 3.82 -18.90
C ILE A 311 33.47 4.35 -19.95
N PRO A 312 33.28 4.12 -21.25
CA PRO A 312 34.22 4.60 -22.27
C PRO A 312 34.12 6.13 -22.41
N MET A 313 35.24 6.84 -22.23
CA MET A 313 35.29 8.28 -22.50
C MET A 313 35.19 8.53 -24.01
N ASN A 314 33.99 8.89 -24.47
CA ASN A 314 33.72 9.18 -25.88
C ASN A 314 34.21 10.59 -26.24
N SER A 315 35.52 10.75 -26.44
CA SER A 315 36.19 12.05 -26.60
C SER A 315 36.05 12.62 -28.03
N GLN A 316 34.82 12.99 -28.43
CA GLN A 316 34.56 13.75 -29.67
C GLN A 316 33.57 14.90 -29.47
N ALA A 317 34.01 15.92 -28.74
CA ALA A 317 33.46 17.28 -28.80
C ALA A 317 34.61 18.28 -28.58
N GLY A 318 35.07 18.96 -29.63
CA GLY A 318 36.22 19.88 -29.55
C GLY A 318 36.49 20.57 -30.88
N ASN A 319 36.24 21.87 -30.94
CA ASN A 319 36.31 22.65 -32.18
C ASN A 319 37.75 22.88 -32.66
N ALA A 320 38.00 22.68 -33.95
CA ALA A 320 39.21 23.15 -34.62
C ALA A 320 39.06 24.63 -35.00
N LEU A 321 39.54 25.53 -34.15
CA LEU A 321 39.67 26.96 -34.47
C LEU A 321 40.89 27.14 -35.40
N SER A 322 40.72 27.89 -36.49
CA SER A 322 41.69 27.90 -37.60
C SER A 322 42.95 28.73 -37.33
N LEU A 323 44.11 28.22 -37.75
CA LEU A 323 45.27 29.04 -38.16
C LEU A 323 46.33 28.22 -38.93
N GLY A 324 46.57 28.57 -40.19
CA GLY A 324 47.90 28.52 -40.84
C GLY A 324 48.51 27.19 -41.31
N GLY A 325 48.34 26.88 -42.61
CA GLY A 325 49.47 26.54 -43.50
C GLY A 325 49.71 25.07 -43.92
N GLY A 326 50.22 24.91 -45.16
CA GLY A 326 51.15 23.80 -45.47
C GLY A 326 50.77 22.71 -46.48
N MET A 327 50.64 23.04 -47.76
CA MET A 327 51.05 22.25 -48.94
C MET A 327 50.86 20.70 -49.02
N SER A 328 50.16 20.27 -50.08
CA SER A 328 50.30 18.96 -50.78
C SER A 328 49.81 17.69 -50.02
N SER A 329 49.52 16.55 -50.66
CA SER A 329 49.74 16.13 -52.06
C SER A 329 48.61 15.22 -52.61
N SER A 330 48.78 14.74 -53.85
CA SER A 330 48.03 13.67 -54.55
C SER A 330 47.48 12.52 -53.67
N GLY A 331 46.38 11.84 -53.99
CA GLY A 331 45.57 11.83 -55.23
C GLY A 331 45.23 10.38 -55.65
N GLY A 332 44.11 10.15 -56.35
CA GLY A 332 43.74 8.81 -56.82
C GLY A 332 42.30 8.70 -57.34
N ASN A 333 42.14 8.28 -58.60
CA ASN A 333 40.84 8.00 -59.23
C ASN A 333 40.42 6.53 -58.99
N LEU A 334 39.12 6.22 -59.04
CA LEU A 334 38.54 5.40 -60.14
C LEU A 334 37.01 5.12 -60.00
N SER A 335 36.39 4.95 -61.18
CA SER A 335 35.12 4.29 -61.57
C SER A 335 34.08 3.85 -60.51
N SER A 336 32.75 4.10 -60.59
CA SER A 336 31.75 4.33 -61.67
C SER A 336 30.92 3.10 -62.15
N SER A 337 29.67 3.02 -61.70
CA SER A 337 28.49 2.39 -62.37
C SER A 337 27.23 2.95 -61.67
N GLN A 338 26.21 3.56 -62.30
CA GLN A 338 25.33 3.23 -63.44
C GLN A 338 24.22 2.20 -63.16
N GLY A 339 22.95 2.63 -63.35
CA GLY A 339 21.70 1.85 -63.15
C GLY A 339 20.69 2.65 -62.28
N SER A 340 19.60 3.31 -62.74
CA SER A 340 18.59 3.04 -63.80
C SER A 340 17.53 2.00 -63.35
N PHE A 341 16.20 2.21 -63.35
CA PHE A 341 15.31 3.33 -63.76
C PHE A 341 13.88 3.15 -63.15
N ILE A 342 12.86 3.90 -63.63
CA ILE A 342 11.38 3.75 -63.38
C ILE A 342 10.89 4.33 -62.01
N SER A 343 10.04 5.36 -61.88
CA SER A 343 8.61 5.63 -62.27
C SER A 343 7.54 4.91 -61.40
N SER A 344 6.35 5.45 -61.09
CA SER A 344 5.76 6.79 -61.32
C SER A 344 4.43 7.00 -60.53
N GLY A 345 4.00 8.25 -60.36
CA GLY A 345 2.63 8.64 -59.95
C GLY A 345 2.50 9.25 -58.54
N GLY A 346 1.62 10.22 -58.27
CA GLY A 346 0.84 11.06 -59.20
C GLY A 346 -0.45 11.67 -58.61
N SER A 347 -0.60 13.01 -58.66
CA SER A 347 -1.79 13.78 -58.21
C SER A 347 -2.05 13.73 -56.68
N SER A 348 -2.71 14.68 -55.99
CA SER A 348 -3.28 16.02 -56.27
C SER A 348 -2.95 16.92 -55.06
N GLY A 349 -3.02 18.26 -55.04
CA GLY A 349 -3.64 19.19 -55.98
C GLY A 349 -4.77 20.00 -55.30
N SER A 350 -4.42 20.97 -54.44
CA SER A 350 -5.33 22.05 -54.02
C SER A 350 -4.53 23.29 -53.58
N SER A 351 -5.04 24.48 -53.93
CA SER A 351 -4.38 25.78 -53.73
C SER A 351 -5.32 26.71 -52.96
N PHE A 352 -4.77 27.52 -52.04
CA PHE A 352 -5.48 28.69 -51.53
C PHE A 352 -4.50 29.82 -51.19
N GLU A 353 -4.73 31.00 -51.75
CA GLU A 353 -3.98 32.21 -51.44
C GLU A 353 -4.61 32.91 -50.22
N GLY A 354 -3.79 33.48 -49.34
CA GLY A 354 -4.23 34.12 -48.10
C GLY A 354 -3.39 35.34 -47.74
N THR A 355 -3.68 36.47 -48.38
CA THR A 355 -2.95 37.73 -48.19
C THR A 355 -3.22 38.34 -46.81
N LEU A 356 -2.17 38.72 -46.07
CA LEU A 356 -2.26 39.55 -44.86
C LEU A 356 -1.29 40.74 -44.94
N PRO A 357 -1.65 41.91 -44.38
CA PRO A 357 -0.86 43.14 -44.50
C PRO A 357 0.27 43.23 -43.45
N PRO A 358 1.32 44.05 -43.71
CA PRO A 358 2.37 44.31 -42.73
C PRO A 358 1.84 45.18 -41.57
N SER A 359 2.07 44.74 -40.34
CA SER A 359 1.84 45.54 -39.13
C SER A 359 2.97 46.57 -38.93
N GLY A 360 2.59 47.78 -38.50
CA GLY A 360 3.50 48.94 -38.48
C GLY A 360 4.51 48.94 -37.34
N SER A 361 5.69 49.49 -37.61
CA SER A 361 6.71 49.79 -36.60
C SER A 361 6.27 50.91 -35.65
N SER A 362 6.03 50.59 -34.38
CA SER A 362 5.82 51.58 -33.32
C SER A 362 7.11 51.84 -32.55
N SER A 363 7.67 53.04 -32.71
CA SER A 363 8.81 53.51 -31.93
C SER A 363 8.38 53.82 -30.49
N SER A 364 8.81 53.04 -29.50
CA SER A 364 8.72 53.39 -28.08
C SER A 364 9.96 54.19 -27.65
N SER A 365 9.73 55.36 -27.05
CA SER A 365 10.78 56.29 -26.63
C SER A 365 11.41 55.85 -25.31
N SER A 366 12.75 55.83 -25.25
CA SER A 366 13.50 55.77 -24.00
C SER A 366 13.22 57.03 -23.16
N MET A 367 12.54 56.87 -22.03
CA MET A 367 12.49 57.86 -20.97
C MET A 367 13.33 57.37 -19.79
N ASP A 368 14.43 58.06 -19.53
CA ASP A 368 15.19 57.87 -18.30
C ASP A 368 14.30 58.17 -17.10
N SER A 369 14.21 57.21 -16.18
CA SER A 369 13.53 57.37 -14.90
C SER A 369 14.49 56.96 -13.79
N ASP A 370 15.25 57.95 -13.29
CA ASP A 370 16.12 57.86 -12.11
C ASP A 370 15.28 57.49 -10.87
N SER A 371 14.98 56.21 -10.73
CA SER A 371 14.35 55.64 -9.55
C SER A 371 15.41 55.56 -8.46
N PRO A 372 15.30 56.33 -7.36
CA PRO A 372 16.35 56.41 -6.36
C PRO A 372 16.59 55.03 -5.76
N SER A 373 17.82 54.53 -5.90
CA SER A 373 18.23 53.19 -5.47
C SER A 373 17.85 52.97 -4.00
N GLN A 374 16.79 52.18 -3.78
CA GLN A 374 16.41 51.76 -2.44
C GLN A 374 17.56 50.92 -1.88
N LYS A 375 18.24 51.43 -0.85
CA LYS A 375 19.22 50.65 -0.09
C LYS A 375 18.50 49.44 0.49
N GLY A 376 18.68 48.28 -0.13
CA GLY A 376 18.02 47.05 0.27
C GLY A 376 18.28 46.75 1.74
N THR A 377 17.25 46.94 2.57
CA THR A 377 17.25 46.50 3.97
C THR A 377 17.50 45.00 3.95
N LYS A 378 18.64 44.56 4.50
CA LYS A 378 18.93 43.12 4.58
C LYS A 378 17.80 42.43 5.35
N ALA A 379 17.23 41.39 4.76
CA ALA A 379 16.17 40.62 5.41
C ALA A 379 16.65 40.13 6.80
N PRO A 380 15.78 40.15 7.83
CA PRO A 380 16.15 39.72 9.17
C PRO A 380 16.63 38.26 9.16
N VAL A 381 17.77 38.02 9.82
CA VAL A 381 18.36 36.69 9.93
C VAL A 381 17.77 35.99 11.14
N TYR A 382 16.85 35.05 10.90
CA TYR A 382 16.26 34.22 11.93
C TYR A 382 17.21 33.07 12.32
N GLN A 383 17.49 32.94 13.61
CA GLN A 383 18.10 31.75 14.18
C GLN A 383 17.01 30.75 14.56
N TYR A 384 17.29 29.45 14.37
CA TYR A 384 16.35 28.37 14.62
C TYR A 384 16.93 27.36 15.60
N ARG A 385 16.11 26.91 16.55
CA ARG A 385 16.38 25.76 17.42
C ARG A 385 15.57 24.56 16.94
N LEU A 386 16.13 23.36 17.02
CA LEU A 386 15.34 22.14 16.84
C LEU A 386 14.46 21.93 18.07
N TYR A 387 13.14 21.87 17.87
CA TYR A 387 12.19 21.39 18.87
C TYR A 387 11.91 19.90 18.62
N GLN A 388 11.84 19.14 19.70
CA GLN A 388 11.35 17.76 19.74
C GLN A 388 10.07 17.75 20.57
N ASP A 389 9.06 17.01 20.12
CA ASP A 389 7.79 16.85 20.82
C ASP A 389 7.99 16.34 22.26
N VAL A 390 7.68 17.18 23.24
CA VAL A 390 7.81 16.84 24.67
C VAL A 390 6.74 15.88 25.18
N THR A 391 5.70 15.57 24.39
CA THR A 391 4.58 14.73 24.83
C THR A 391 4.85 13.23 24.62
N GLU A 392 5.34 12.83 23.45
CA GLU A 392 5.69 11.44 23.13
C GLU A 392 6.99 11.27 22.30
N ASN A 393 7.75 12.34 22.05
CA ASN A 393 8.87 12.38 21.10
C ASN A 393 8.44 12.01 19.66
N ALA A 394 7.20 12.34 19.30
CA ALA A 394 6.54 11.93 18.06
C ALA A 394 7.05 12.64 16.80
N PHE A 395 7.55 13.87 16.93
CA PHE A 395 8.03 14.66 15.81
C PHE A 395 9.15 15.62 16.24
N THR A 396 9.87 16.15 15.24
CA THR A 396 10.78 17.29 15.37
C THR A 396 10.43 18.38 14.36
N VAL A 397 10.73 19.63 14.69
CA VAL A 397 10.46 20.81 13.84
C VAL A 397 11.42 21.94 14.23
N MET A 398 11.89 22.72 13.27
CA MET A 398 12.67 23.93 13.54
C MET A 398 11.74 25.05 14.04
N VAL A 399 12.11 25.69 15.14
CA VAL A 399 11.37 26.80 15.76
C VAL A 399 12.29 28.01 15.83
N PRO A 400 11.88 29.21 15.40
CA PRO A 400 12.71 30.41 15.52
C PRO A 400 13.03 30.74 16.99
N GLU A 401 14.14 31.43 17.24
CA GLU A 401 14.42 31.93 18.59
C GLU A 401 13.33 32.92 19.06
N GLY A 402 13.03 32.89 20.36
CA GLY A 402 11.90 33.63 20.94
C GLY A 402 10.52 32.98 20.73
N TRP A 403 10.32 32.17 19.69
CA TRP A 403 9.03 31.52 19.41
C TRP A 403 8.76 30.38 20.39
N GLN A 404 7.50 30.29 20.82
CA GLN A 404 6.99 29.37 21.83
C GLN A 404 6.22 28.22 21.17
N VAL A 405 6.20 27.05 21.80
CA VAL A 405 5.44 25.87 21.34
C VAL A 405 4.47 25.45 22.42
N GLN A 406 3.23 25.17 22.05
CA GLN A 406 2.19 24.61 22.92
C GLN A 406 1.52 23.40 22.25
N GLY A 407 1.11 22.41 23.04
CA GLY A 407 0.53 21.17 22.53
C GLY A 407 1.58 20.12 22.14
N GLY A 408 1.18 19.17 21.28
CA GLY A 408 1.99 18.04 20.84
C GLY A 408 1.08 16.92 20.34
N ILE A 409 1.32 15.69 20.82
CA ILE A 409 0.38 14.58 20.69
C ILE A 409 -0.68 14.65 21.79
N MET A 410 -1.93 14.76 21.37
CA MET A 410 -3.10 14.61 22.21
C MET A 410 -3.58 13.15 22.26
N LYS A 411 -3.88 12.70 23.48
CA LYS A 411 -4.77 11.57 23.76
C LYS A 411 -6.10 12.12 24.22
N ILE A 412 -7.20 11.63 23.66
CA ILE A 412 -8.53 11.97 24.14
C ILE A 412 -8.80 11.16 25.42
N SER A 413 -9.28 11.84 26.47
CA SER A 413 -9.64 11.21 27.74
C SER A 413 -10.70 10.12 27.51
N PRO A 414 -10.64 8.95 28.18
CA PRO A 414 -11.61 7.87 27.99
C PRO A 414 -13.09 8.30 28.09
N ASN A 415 -13.39 9.28 28.94
CA ASN A 415 -14.74 9.82 29.12
C ASN A 415 -15.21 10.71 27.95
N ASN A 416 -14.28 11.15 27.10
CA ASN A 416 -14.49 12.04 25.97
C ASN A 416 -14.33 11.31 24.61
N ILE A 417 -14.07 9.99 24.61
CA ILE A 417 -14.02 9.18 23.39
C ILE A 417 -15.41 9.16 22.77
N ARG A 418 -15.58 9.85 21.63
CA ARG A 418 -16.82 9.82 20.84
C ARG A 418 -16.73 8.80 19.71
N THR A 419 -15.51 8.55 19.23
CA THR A 419 -15.20 7.70 18.08
C THR A 419 -14.19 6.59 18.38
N VAL A 420 -14.19 5.55 17.56
CA VAL A 420 -13.11 4.53 17.58
C VAL A 420 -11.75 5.19 17.34
N VAL A 421 -11.72 6.23 16.49
CA VAL A 421 -10.51 7.01 16.18
C VAL A 421 -10.05 7.86 17.36
N ASP A 422 -10.95 8.39 18.20
CA ASP A 422 -10.58 9.09 19.44
C ASP A 422 -9.94 8.16 20.48
N GLY A 423 -10.36 6.89 20.50
CA GLY A 423 -9.90 5.88 21.47
C GLY A 423 -8.67 5.09 21.04
N CYS A 424 -8.53 4.85 19.73
CA CYS A 424 -7.40 4.11 19.15
C CYS A 424 -6.33 5.02 18.56
N GLY A 425 -6.70 6.21 18.08
CA GLY A 425 -5.82 7.15 17.40
C GLY A 425 -5.14 8.12 18.37
N LYS A 426 -3.92 8.51 17.99
CA LYS A 426 -3.20 9.64 18.60
C LYS A 426 -3.41 10.85 17.69
N LYS A 427 -3.82 12.00 18.25
CA LYS A 427 -4.10 13.20 17.44
C LYS A 427 -2.98 14.22 17.56
N LEU A 428 -2.55 14.80 16.46
CA LEU A 428 -1.58 15.90 16.44
C LEU A 428 -2.34 17.22 16.65
N TYR A 429 -2.02 17.97 17.72
CA TYR A 429 -2.52 19.33 17.91
C TYR A 429 -1.47 20.15 18.64
N PHE A 430 -0.84 21.07 17.91
CA PHE A 430 0.17 21.96 18.47
C PHE A 430 0.25 23.27 17.70
N THR A 431 0.61 24.33 18.41
CA THR A 431 0.84 25.67 17.89
C THR A 431 2.27 26.10 18.19
N ILE A 432 2.97 26.59 17.17
CA ILE A 432 4.20 27.37 17.31
C ILE A 432 3.81 28.84 17.12
N TYR A 433 4.19 29.77 18.00
CA TYR A 433 3.86 31.18 17.84
C TYR A 433 4.93 32.15 18.35
N ASP A 434 4.88 33.36 17.81
CA ASP A 434 5.67 34.51 18.20
C ASP A 434 4.87 35.45 19.13
N PRO A 435 5.27 35.63 20.40
CA PRO A 435 4.60 36.57 21.30
C PRO A 435 4.80 38.05 20.93
N VAL A 436 5.73 38.38 20.02
CA VAL A 436 6.06 39.76 19.59
C VAL A 436 5.38 40.12 18.28
N THR A 437 5.45 39.24 17.26
CA THR A 437 4.83 39.51 15.95
C THR A 437 3.39 39.01 15.83
N MET A 438 2.90 38.19 16.77
CA MET A 438 1.63 37.45 16.68
C MET A 438 1.56 36.46 15.50
N ALA A 439 2.70 36.14 14.88
CA ALA A 439 2.80 35.07 13.91
C ALA A 439 2.55 33.71 14.57
N SER A 440 1.92 32.78 13.87
CA SER A 440 1.75 31.42 14.37
C SER A 440 1.60 30.37 13.27
N ILE A 441 1.88 29.12 13.62
CA ILE A 441 1.56 27.92 12.84
C ILE A 441 0.82 26.97 13.78
N THR A 442 -0.39 26.57 13.41
CA THR A 442 -1.17 25.57 14.16
C THR A 442 -1.47 24.37 13.29
N TYR A 443 -1.13 23.18 13.79
CA TYR A 443 -1.54 21.89 13.23
C TYR A 443 -2.80 21.43 13.98
N PHE A 444 -3.82 21.03 13.24
CA PHE A 444 -5.15 20.68 13.77
C PHE A 444 -5.38 19.16 13.85
N PRO A 445 -6.18 18.69 14.83
CA PRO A 445 -6.39 17.27 15.06
C PRO A 445 -7.22 16.63 13.95
N THR A 446 -6.77 15.47 13.47
CA THR A 446 -7.55 14.62 12.55
C THR A 446 -8.85 14.12 13.22
N GLU A 447 -9.95 14.22 12.49
CA GLU A 447 -11.24 13.61 12.85
C GLU A 447 -11.74 12.76 11.68
N MET A 448 -12.35 11.62 11.98
CA MET A 448 -12.91 10.74 10.94
C MET A 448 -14.40 11.03 10.76
N TYR A 449 -14.74 11.38 9.52
CA TYR A 449 -16.07 11.66 9.05
C TYR A 449 -16.58 10.49 8.20
N ALA A 450 -17.89 10.38 8.06
CA ALA A 450 -18.49 9.57 7.02
C ALA A 450 -19.65 10.30 6.35
N SER A 451 -19.84 10.07 5.07
CA SER A 451 -20.96 10.56 4.28
C SER A 451 -21.58 9.41 3.49
N SER A 452 -22.89 9.21 3.67
CA SER A 452 -23.66 8.31 2.82
C SER A 452 -24.01 9.00 1.50
N ALA A 453 -23.92 8.29 0.38
CA ALA A 453 -24.38 8.84 -0.89
C ALA A 453 -25.89 9.22 -0.83
N PRO A 454 -26.29 10.37 -1.41
CA PRO A 454 -27.68 10.82 -1.33
C PRO A 454 -28.69 9.78 -1.82
N GLY A 455 -29.69 9.47 -0.99
CA GLY A 455 -30.76 8.52 -1.31
C GLY A 455 -30.39 7.03 -1.19
N THR A 456 -29.15 6.68 -0.83
CA THR A 456 -28.71 5.26 -0.75
C THR A 456 -28.67 4.68 0.66
N SER A 457 -28.71 5.50 1.71
CA SER A 457 -28.74 4.99 3.09
C SER A 457 -30.18 4.68 3.52
N ILE A 458 -30.38 3.46 4.01
CA ILE A 458 -31.62 3.07 4.72
C ILE A 458 -31.70 3.77 6.09
N ILE A 459 -30.57 4.23 6.63
CA ILE A 459 -30.45 4.94 7.90
C ILE A 459 -30.13 6.41 7.60
N ASN A 460 -31.16 7.26 7.56
CA ASN A 460 -30.98 8.71 7.53
C ASN A 460 -30.47 9.20 8.90
N VAL A 461 -29.14 9.24 9.06
CA VAL A 461 -28.52 9.84 10.25
C VAL A 461 -28.40 11.36 10.04
N PRO A 462 -28.91 12.19 10.97
CA PRO A 462 -28.74 13.64 10.88
C PRO A 462 -27.27 14.07 10.89
N ALA A 463 -26.94 15.11 10.13
CA ALA A 463 -25.58 15.68 10.12
C ALA A 463 -25.12 16.09 11.53
N GLY A 464 -23.84 15.87 11.83
CA GLY A 464 -23.23 16.14 13.13
C GLY A 464 -23.47 15.07 14.21
N GLN A 465 -24.32 14.08 13.96
CA GLN A 465 -24.42 12.88 14.81
C GLN A 465 -23.21 11.96 14.63
N VAL A 466 -22.95 11.09 15.60
CA VAL A 466 -21.85 10.11 15.54
C VAL A 466 -22.42 8.71 15.36
N LEU A 467 -22.09 8.05 14.24
CA LEU A 467 -22.43 6.64 13.99
C LEU A 467 -21.14 5.83 13.83
N ASN A 468 -21.06 4.66 14.46
CA ASN A 468 -19.89 3.77 14.45
C ASN A 468 -18.55 4.43 14.85
N GLY A 469 -18.62 5.58 15.50
CA GLY A 469 -17.45 6.42 15.74
C GLY A 469 -16.94 7.17 14.51
N MET A 470 -17.84 7.75 13.72
CA MET A 470 -17.53 8.74 12.69
C MET A 470 -18.58 9.85 12.72
N VAL A 471 -18.16 11.11 12.61
CA VAL A 471 -19.10 12.24 12.53
C VAL A 471 -19.78 12.22 11.16
N GLN A 472 -21.10 12.14 11.14
CA GLN A 472 -21.88 12.04 9.91
C GLN A 472 -21.98 13.40 9.23
N MET A 473 -21.53 13.48 7.99
CA MET A 473 -21.55 14.67 7.14
C MET A 473 -22.46 14.41 5.93
N PRO A 474 -23.22 15.42 5.45
CA PRO A 474 -24.19 15.22 4.37
C PRO A 474 -23.53 14.93 3.01
N GLN A 475 -22.24 15.23 2.87
CA GLN A 475 -21.42 15.01 1.69
C GLN A 475 -19.94 14.90 2.08
N LEU A 476 -19.10 14.38 1.19
CA LEU A 476 -17.65 14.59 1.24
C LEU A 476 -17.35 16.08 0.99
N LEU A 477 -16.47 16.67 1.78
CA LEU A 477 -16.00 18.05 1.58
C LEU A 477 -14.64 18.06 0.88
N SER A 478 -14.39 19.05 0.03
CA SER A 478 -13.01 19.35 -0.39
C SER A 478 -12.21 19.93 0.79
N PRO A 479 -10.86 19.90 0.77
CA PRO A 479 -10.06 20.41 1.88
C PRO A 479 -10.33 21.90 2.20
N SER A 480 -10.53 22.75 1.19
CA SER A 480 -10.95 24.15 1.39
C SER A 480 -12.38 24.29 1.94
N GLN A 481 -13.32 23.42 1.54
CA GLN A 481 -14.66 23.38 2.14
C GLN A 481 -14.62 22.93 3.60
N TYR A 482 -13.78 21.95 3.94
CA TYR A 482 -13.59 21.45 5.30
C TYR A 482 -13.03 22.54 6.23
N VAL A 483 -11.99 23.26 5.79
CA VAL A 483 -11.47 24.45 6.50
C VAL A 483 -12.56 25.49 6.71
N ARG A 484 -13.31 25.86 5.66
CA ARG A 484 -14.38 26.88 5.71
C ARG A 484 -15.55 26.51 6.62
N GLN A 485 -15.97 25.24 6.63
CA GLN A 485 -17.23 24.80 7.26
C GLN A 485 -17.05 24.16 8.63
N VAL A 486 -15.87 23.59 8.93
CA VAL A 486 -15.63 22.83 10.15
C VAL A 486 -14.51 23.45 10.99
N VAL A 487 -13.29 23.55 10.44
CA VAL A 487 -12.12 23.92 11.26
C VAL A 487 -12.14 25.39 11.65
N PHE A 488 -12.20 26.30 10.67
CA PHE A 488 -12.13 27.74 10.93
C PHE A 488 -13.24 28.23 11.90
N PRO A 489 -14.53 27.85 11.75
CA PRO A 489 -15.57 28.23 12.71
C PRO A 489 -15.36 27.68 14.13
N SER A 490 -14.67 26.55 14.29
CA SER A 490 -14.39 25.96 15.61
C SER A 490 -13.29 26.69 16.38
N GLN A 491 -12.36 27.35 15.68
CA GLN A 491 -11.20 28.04 16.26
C GLN A 491 -11.39 29.55 16.36
N SER A 492 -12.14 30.14 15.42
CA SER A 492 -12.25 31.58 15.22
C SER A 492 -13.67 32.09 15.52
N SER A 493 -14.19 31.76 16.70
CA SER A 493 -15.54 32.21 17.13
C SER A 493 -15.64 33.70 17.46
N ASP A 494 -14.50 34.40 17.51
CA ASP A 494 -14.34 35.80 17.89
C ASP A 494 -14.05 36.76 16.70
N VAL A 495 -13.78 36.23 15.51
CA VAL A 495 -13.25 37.01 14.38
C VAL A 495 -14.34 37.70 13.56
N GLN A 496 -13.97 38.77 12.86
CA GLN A 496 -14.86 39.60 12.06
C GLN A 496 -14.32 39.80 10.63
N ASN A 497 -15.18 40.28 9.72
CA ASN A 497 -14.82 40.70 8.36
C ASN A 497 -14.02 39.67 7.54
N VAL A 498 -14.36 38.38 7.71
CA VAL A 498 -13.71 37.24 7.06
C VAL A 498 -13.84 37.34 5.54
N GLN A 499 -12.70 37.32 4.85
CA GLN A 499 -12.56 37.33 3.41
C GLN A 499 -11.75 36.11 2.98
N TRP A 500 -12.37 35.21 2.22
CA TRP A 500 -11.70 34.05 1.66
C TRP A 500 -10.97 34.45 0.37
N GLY A 501 -9.66 34.21 0.32
CA GLY A 501 -8.81 34.51 -0.83
C GLY A 501 -8.76 33.35 -1.82
N LYS A 502 -7.60 33.17 -2.45
CA LYS A 502 -7.36 32.11 -3.43
C LYS A 502 -7.47 30.72 -2.80
N THR A 503 -7.85 29.75 -3.62
CA THR A 503 -7.71 28.32 -3.32
C THR A 503 -6.87 27.70 -4.43
N GLU A 504 -5.84 26.93 -4.06
CA GLU A 504 -4.95 26.25 -5.01
C GLU A 504 -4.96 24.75 -4.78
N SER A 505 -4.88 23.96 -5.86
CA SER A 505 -4.77 22.50 -5.77
C SER A 505 -3.32 22.09 -5.60
N LEU A 506 -3.04 21.27 -4.59
CA LEU A 506 -1.73 20.72 -4.28
C LEU A 506 -1.63 19.26 -4.76
N ALA A 507 -1.99 19.02 -6.01
CA ALA A 507 -2.08 17.68 -6.61
C ALA A 507 -0.76 16.87 -6.51
N SER A 508 0.39 17.53 -6.53
CA SER A 508 1.71 16.90 -6.31
C SER A 508 1.87 16.35 -4.89
N LEU A 509 1.39 17.08 -3.87
CA LEU A 509 1.41 16.67 -2.47
C LEU A 509 0.45 15.51 -2.22
N ALA A 510 -0.76 15.55 -2.79
CA ALA A 510 -1.71 14.43 -2.78
C ALA A 510 -1.12 13.17 -3.46
N SER A 511 -0.43 13.34 -4.59
CA SER A 511 0.20 12.23 -5.32
C SER A 511 1.37 11.61 -4.54
N ALA A 512 2.20 12.43 -3.87
CA ALA A 512 3.28 11.95 -3.02
C ALA A 512 2.73 11.19 -1.79
N TRP A 513 1.69 11.72 -1.15
CA TRP A 513 1.01 11.07 -0.02
C TRP A 513 0.42 9.70 -0.40
N ASN A 514 -0.20 9.60 -1.58
CA ASN A 514 -0.72 8.33 -2.10
C ASN A 514 0.36 7.26 -2.25
N ARG A 515 1.54 7.62 -2.77
CA ARG A 515 2.67 6.69 -2.90
C ARG A 515 3.24 6.29 -1.54
N ALA A 516 3.42 7.24 -0.63
CA ALA A 516 4.06 7.02 0.66
C ALA A 516 3.24 6.16 1.64
N PHE A 517 1.90 6.22 1.57
CA PHE A 517 1.03 5.59 2.57
C PHE A 517 -0.01 4.59 2.02
N HIS A 518 -0.30 4.60 0.72
CA HIS A 518 -1.46 3.90 0.14
C HIS A 518 -1.15 3.07 -1.12
N ALA A 519 0.12 2.86 -1.45
CA ALA A 519 0.53 2.08 -2.62
C ALA A 519 0.12 0.59 -2.56
N GLU A 520 -0.07 0.04 -1.36
CA GLU A 520 -0.44 -1.37 -1.13
C GLU A 520 -1.95 -1.58 -0.86
N ASP A 521 -2.75 -0.52 -0.77
CA ASP A 521 -4.17 -0.62 -0.41
C ASP A 521 -5.01 -1.31 -1.50
N GLN A 522 -5.75 -2.35 -1.11
CA GLN A 522 -6.63 -3.11 -2.02
C GLN A 522 -7.77 -2.27 -2.63
N ILE A 523 -8.12 -1.17 -1.97
CA ILE A 523 -9.07 -0.17 -2.44
C ILE A 523 -8.33 1.18 -2.37
N PRO A 524 -7.75 1.68 -3.47
CA PRO A 524 -6.95 2.90 -3.42
C PRO A 524 -7.83 4.09 -3.02
N PRO A 525 -7.41 4.91 -2.04
CA PRO A 525 -8.16 6.07 -1.60
C PRO A 525 -8.17 7.18 -2.67
N GLN A 526 -9.16 8.05 -2.60
CA GLN A 526 -9.13 9.35 -3.26
C GLN A 526 -8.55 10.37 -2.27
N ILE A 527 -7.39 10.93 -2.63
CA ILE A 527 -6.65 11.91 -1.85
C ILE A 527 -6.69 13.25 -2.58
N VAL A 528 -7.09 14.30 -1.86
CA VAL A 528 -7.15 15.68 -2.37
C VAL A 528 -6.44 16.59 -1.39
N ALA A 529 -5.54 17.43 -1.89
CA ALA A 529 -4.88 18.46 -1.10
C ALA A 529 -5.12 19.84 -1.72
N GLU A 530 -5.48 20.82 -0.89
CA GLU A 530 -5.70 22.21 -1.29
C GLU A 530 -5.04 23.16 -0.27
N SER A 531 -4.56 24.29 -0.76
CA SER A 531 -4.30 25.47 0.07
C SER A 531 -5.44 26.48 -0.08
N ILE A 532 -5.68 27.27 0.96
CA ILE A 532 -6.66 28.37 0.94
C ILE A 532 -6.19 29.55 1.79
N GLU A 533 -6.25 30.74 1.20
CA GLU A 533 -6.02 32.01 1.87
C GLU A 533 -7.28 32.49 2.61
N VAL A 534 -7.10 33.11 3.77
CA VAL A 534 -8.16 33.86 4.47
C VAL A 534 -7.60 35.10 5.16
N ALA A 535 -8.32 36.22 5.07
CA ALA A 535 -8.03 37.42 5.84
C ALA A 535 -9.22 37.76 6.75
N TYR A 536 -8.96 38.16 8.00
CA TYR A 536 -10.00 38.52 8.97
C TYR A 536 -9.47 39.50 10.01
N ASP A 537 -10.37 40.16 10.73
CA ASP A 537 -10.01 41.02 11.87
C ASP A 537 -10.22 40.26 13.19
N ARG A 538 -9.20 40.24 14.05
CA ARG A 538 -9.29 39.76 15.43
C ARG A 538 -8.85 40.88 16.37
N GLY A 539 -9.79 41.37 17.20
CA GLY A 539 -9.61 42.63 17.91
C GLY A 539 -9.39 43.78 16.94
N ASN A 540 -8.28 44.51 17.09
CA ASN A 540 -7.91 45.65 16.23
C ASN A 540 -6.87 45.28 15.14
N THR A 541 -6.52 44.00 14.99
CA THR A 541 -5.48 43.55 14.05
C THR A 541 -6.09 42.70 12.93
N ARG A 542 -5.78 43.06 11.69
CA ARG A 542 -6.13 42.25 10.52
C ARG A 542 -5.06 41.17 10.31
N PHE A 543 -5.47 39.92 10.32
CA PHE A 543 -4.62 38.76 10.04
C PHE A 543 -4.79 38.32 8.59
N GLY A 544 -3.71 37.78 8.01
CA GLY A 544 -3.73 36.95 6.81
C GLY A 544 -3.22 35.56 7.17
N GLU A 545 -3.95 34.53 6.74
CA GLU A 545 -3.60 33.13 6.97
C GLU A 545 -3.58 32.32 5.68
N LEU A 546 -2.61 31.43 5.58
CA LEU A 546 -2.57 30.36 4.58
C LEU A 546 -2.86 29.03 5.27
N TRP A 547 -4.02 28.46 4.97
CA TRP A 547 -4.40 27.12 5.39
C TRP A 547 -3.98 26.12 4.32
N THR A 548 -3.48 24.97 4.74
CA THR A 548 -3.20 23.81 3.88
C THR A 548 -3.83 22.58 4.50
N SER A 549 -4.58 21.80 3.72
CA SER A 549 -5.20 20.58 4.21
C SER A 549 -5.18 19.50 3.15
N LEU A 550 -4.93 18.26 3.58
CA LEU A 550 -5.03 17.05 2.78
C LEU A 550 -6.15 16.18 3.34
N ILE A 551 -7.09 15.75 2.50
CA ILE A 551 -8.18 14.84 2.84
C ILE A 551 -7.99 13.54 2.07
N THR A 552 -8.06 12.44 2.81
CA THR A 552 -8.04 11.07 2.30
C THR A 552 -9.43 10.46 2.46
N SER A 553 -9.94 9.81 1.42
CA SER A 553 -11.30 9.27 1.40
C SER A 553 -11.39 7.90 0.72
N VAL A 554 -12.15 6.99 1.33
CA VAL A 554 -12.38 5.63 0.84
C VAL A 554 -13.88 5.38 0.76
N THR A 555 -14.37 4.99 -0.42
CA THR A 555 -15.79 4.68 -0.62
C THR A 555 -16.01 3.17 -0.64
N VAL A 556 -16.81 2.69 0.31
CA VAL A 556 -17.14 1.27 0.46
C VAL A 556 -18.65 1.10 0.32
N TYR A 557 -19.07 0.42 -0.75
CA TYR A 557 -20.46 0.34 -1.22
C TYR A 557 -21.11 1.72 -1.43
N THR A 558 -21.87 2.21 -0.46
CA THR A 558 -22.68 3.43 -0.52
C THR A 558 -22.28 4.48 0.52
N SER A 559 -21.20 4.22 1.27
CA SER A 559 -20.67 5.08 2.33
C SER A 559 -19.23 5.47 2.02
N THR A 560 -18.94 6.76 2.03
CA THR A 560 -17.58 7.30 1.95
C THR A 560 -17.10 7.64 3.35
N ILE A 561 -16.03 6.97 3.81
CA ILE A 561 -15.29 7.34 5.01
C ILE A 561 -14.19 8.31 4.57
N TRP A 562 -13.99 9.40 5.31
CA TRP A 562 -12.95 10.38 4.99
C TRP A 562 -12.39 11.06 6.23
N MET A 563 -11.14 11.49 6.16
CA MET A 563 -10.50 12.25 7.23
C MET A 563 -9.44 13.22 6.67
N PRO A 564 -9.14 14.32 7.39
CA PRO A 564 -8.02 15.20 7.09
C PRO A 564 -6.76 14.63 7.75
N ASP A 565 -5.91 13.96 6.97
CA ASP A 565 -4.67 13.36 7.50
C ASP A 565 -3.75 14.43 8.09
N PHE A 566 -3.80 15.64 7.55
CA PHE A 566 -3.41 16.85 8.27
C PHE A 566 -4.19 18.08 7.78
N THR A 567 -4.34 19.04 8.70
CA THR A 567 -4.71 20.43 8.41
C THR A 567 -3.76 21.33 9.19
N VAL A 568 -3.16 22.31 8.52
CA VAL A 568 -2.24 23.29 9.13
C VAL A 568 -2.61 24.70 8.68
N ALA A 569 -2.55 25.67 9.58
CA ALA A 569 -2.68 27.09 9.26
C ALA A 569 -1.39 27.82 9.63
N ALA A 570 -0.86 28.62 8.71
CA ALA A 570 0.15 29.64 8.98
C ALA A 570 -0.53 31.01 9.02
N SER A 571 -0.27 31.81 10.06
CA SER A 571 -1.01 33.03 10.38
C SER A 571 -0.03 34.15 10.76
N ALA A 572 -0.31 35.38 10.31
CA ALA A 572 0.41 36.59 10.71
C ALA A 572 -0.49 37.84 10.57
N PRO A 573 -0.19 38.96 11.25
CA PRO A 573 -0.76 40.25 10.90
C PRO A 573 -0.49 40.55 9.43
N LEU A 574 -1.50 41.03 8.70
CA LEU A 574 -1.47 41.18 7.24
C LEU A 574 -0.35 42.11 6.76
N GLU A 575 0.02 43.10 7.57
CA GLU A 575 1.12 44.04 7.34
C GLU A 575 2.53 43.38 7.39
N LYS A 576 2.63 42.12 7.87
CA LYS A 576 3.88 41.36 8.03
C LYS A 576 3.89 40.02 7.30
N THR A 577 2.79 39.66 6.60
CA THR A 577 2.66 38.35 5.95
C THR A 577 3.80 38.08 4.97
N ASP A 578 4.18 39.07 4.15
CA ASP A 578 5.27 38.93 3.17
C ASP A 578 6.66 38.80 3.82
N GLU A 579 6.90 39.49 4.94
CA GLU A 579 8.15 39.41 5.71
C GLU A 579 8.31 38.02 6.39
N LEU A 580 7.19 37.48 6.89
CA LEU A 580 7.17 36.26 7.70
C LEU A 580 6.93 34.99 6.87
N ALA A 581 6.39 35.08 5.66
CA ALA A 581 6.13 33.92 4.80
C ALA A 581 7.36 32.99 4.60
N PRO A 582 8.61 33.49 4.43
CA PRO A 582 9.79 32.62 4.37
C PRO A 582 10.04 31.84 5.67
N VAL A 583 9.81 32.47 6.83
CA VAL A 583 9.97 31.84 8.16
C VAL A 583 8.89 30.80 8.37
N LEU A 584 7.63 31.16 8.11
CA LEU A 584 6.48 30.27 8.26
C LEU A 584 6.63 29.03 7.35
N LYS A 585 7.08 29.23 6.11
CA LYS A 585 7.41 28.15 5.17
C LYS A 585 8.54 27.27 5.71
N ALA A 586 9.64 27.85 6.20
CA ALA A 586 10.79 27.10 6.72
C ALA A 586 10.43 26.24 7.94
N VAL A 587 9.57 26.75 8.84
CA VAL A 587 9.05 25.97 9.97
C VAL A 587 8.21 24.80 9.48
N ILE A 588 7.23 25.02 8.59
CA ILE A 588 6.36 23.94 8.06
C ILE A 588 7.18 22.87 7.31
N THR A 589 8.11 23.26 6.42
CA THR A 589 8.92 22.30 5.66
C THR A 589 9.98 21.59 6.49
N SER A 590 10.24 22.05 7.72
CA SER A 590 11.15 21.38 8.67
C SER A 590 10.50 20.30 9.52
N PHE A 591 9.16 20.19 9.53
CA PHE A 591 8.45 19.17 10.30
C PHE A 591 8.84 17.75 9.86
N ARG A 592 9.24 16.89 10.79
CA ARG A 592 9.57 15.48 10.57
C ARG A 592 8.90 14.62 11.63
N MET A 593 8.12 13.64 11.19
CA MET A 593 7.59 12.62 12.09
C MET A 593 8.70 11.63 12.46
N ASN A 594 8.73 11.18 13.71
CA ASN A 594 9.59 10.09 14.17
C ASN A 594 9.02 8.77 13.61
N SER A 595 9.75 8.12 12.70
CA SER A 595 9.34 6.88 12.02
C SER A 595 9.09 5.74 13.02
N THR A 596 9.98 5.53 13.98
CA THR A 596 9.83 4.51 15.03
C THR A 596 8.61 4.80 15.92
N TRP A 597 8.32 6.08 16.23
CA TRP A 597 7.07 6.44 16.92
C TRP A 597 5.83 6.16 16.05
N LEU A 598 5.88 6.51 14.76
CA LEU A 598 4.76 6.37 13.83
C LEU A 598 4.41 4.90 13.60
N ALA A 599 5.39 4.04 13.35
CA ALA A 599 5.19 2.59 13.23
C ALA A 599 4.55 1.99 14.50
N ASN A 600 5.01 2.41 15.68
CA ASN A 600 4.41 2.00 16.95
C ASN A 600 2.99 2.57 17.17
N ALA A 601 2.70 3.78 16.67
CA ALA A 601 1.37 4.37 16.71
C ALA A 601 0.40 3.61 15.80
N SER A 602 0.79 3.32 14.56
CA SER A 602 0.03 2.52 13.60
C SER A 602 -0.24 1.10 14.13
N ALA A 603 0.79 0.38 14.62
CA ALA A 603 0.62 -0.94 15.21
C ALA A 603 -0.31 -0.92 16.46
N GLY A 604 -0.27 0.17 17.24
CA GLY A 604 -1.19 0.40 18.36
C GLY A 604 -2.64 0.63 17.91
N PHE A 605 -2.84 1.48 16.91
CA PHE A 605 -4.15 1.75 16.30
C PHE A 605 -4.77 0.48 15.71
N ASP A 606 -3.96 -0.29 15.01
CA ASP A 606 -4.33 -1.53 14.33
C ASP A 606 -4.74 -2.62 15.33
N LYS A 607 -3.97 -2.80 16.41
CA LYS A 607 -4.31 -3.67 17.56
C LYS A 607 -5.60 -3.23 18.26
N CYS A 608 -5.80 -1.93 18.45
CA CYS A 608 -7.00 -1.38 19.07
C CYS A 608 -8.24 -1.60 18.19
N THR A 609 -8.13 -1.34 16.89
CA THR A 609 -9.20 -1.56 15.89
C THR A 609 -9.60 -3.03 15.82
N LYS A 610 -8.63 -3.96 15.80
CA LYS A 610 -8.88 -5.41 15.89
C LYS A 610 -9.63 -5.79 17.18
N GLY A 611 -9.33 -5.14 18.30
CA GLY A 611 -10.07 -5.28 19.57
C GLY A 611 -11.52 -4.77 19.50
N VAL A 612 -11.77 -3.66 18.80
CA VAL A 612 -13.13 -3.14 18.57
C VAL A 612 -13.94 -4.07 17.67
N VAL A 613 -13.37 -4.58 16.58
CA VAL A 613 -14.05 -5.56 15.69
C VAL A 613 -14.46 -6.80 16.48
N ALA A 614 -13.53 -7.41 17.23
CA ALA A 614 -13.82 -8.57 18.09
C ALA A 614 -14.85 -8.28 19.20
N THR A 615 -15.06 -7.01 19.57
CA THR A 615 -16.10 -6.59 20.50
C THR A 615 -17.46 -6.45 19.81
N GLN A 616 -17.50 -5.87 18.59
CA GLN A 616 -18.72 -5.82 17.78
C GLN A 616 -19.23 -7.22 17.42
N GLU A 617 -18.34 -8.18 17.15
CA GLU A 617 -18.70 -9.58 16.90
C GLU A 617 -19.37 -10.24 18.10
N LYS A 618 -18.86 -10.01 19.32
CA LYS A 618 -19.47 -10.49 20.57
C LYS A 618 -20.85 -9.87 20.83
N ILE A 619 -21.03 -8.59 20.49
CA ILE A 619 -22.36 -7.93 20.55
C ILE A 619 -23.32 -8.61 19.57
N ARG A 620 -22.92 -8.78 18.29
CA ARG A 620 -23.72 -9.49 17.28
C ARG A 620 -24.05 -10.94 17.67
N GLU A 621 -23.15 -11.63 18.36
CA GLU A 621 -23.40 -12.97 18.92
C GLU A 621 -24.42 -12.92 20.08
N MET A 622 -24.35 -11.90 20.94
CA MET A 622 -25.31 -11.67 22.01
C MET A 622 -26.70 -11.33 21.46
N ASP A 623 -26.79 -10.46 20.44
CA ASP A 623 -28.05 -10.11 19.77
C ASP A 623 -28.71 -11.34 19.12
N ARG A 624 -27.92 -12.24 18.54
CA ARG A 624 -28.40 -13.55 18.04
C ARG A 624 -28.97 -14.41 19.17
N LYS A 625 -28.31 -14.48 20.33
CA LYS A 625 -28.78 -15.23 21.51
C LYS A 625 -30.05 -14.59 22.12
N ILE A 626 -30.14 -13.26 22.17
CA ILE A 626 -31.33 -12.52 22.60
C ILE A 626 -32.49 -12.81 21.63
N SER A 627 -32.25 -12.71 20.31
CA SER A 627 -33.25 -13.01 19.27
C SER A 627 -33.71 -14.48 19.30
N GLN A 628 -32.84 -15.42 19.65
CA GLN A 628 -33.20 -16.82 19.88
C GLN A 628 -34.10 -16.96 21.12
N LYS A 629 -33.73 -16.35 22.25
CA LYS A 629 -34.54 -16.36 23.48
C LYS A 629 -35.91 -15.69 23.30
N LEU A 630 -35.98 -14.56 22.58
CA LEU A 630 -37.25 -13.90 22.28
C LEU A 630 -38.18 -14.78 21.43
N ARG A 631 -37.64 -15.53 20.46
CA ARG A 631 -38.42 -16.52 19.70
C ARG A 631 -38.87 -17.71 20.56
N GLN A 632 -38.04 -18.17 21.51
CA GLN A 632 -38.42 -19.20 22.46
C GLN A 632 -39.57 -18.72 23.37
N VAL A 633 -39.43 -17.53 23.97
CA VAL A 633 -40.49 -16.90 24.79
C VAL A 633 -41.78 -16.70 23.98
N GLN A 634 -41.70 -16.24 22.73
CA GLN A 634 -42.90 -16.11 21.89
C GLN A 634 -43.54 -17.48 21.59
N SER A 635 -42.75 -18.54 21.35
CA SER A 635 -43.30 -19.89 21.18
C SER A 635 -43.95 -20.46 22.45
N GLU A 636 -43.48 -20.03 23.63
CA GLU A 636 -44.08 -20.39 24.92
C GLU A 636 -45.35 -19.58 25.22
N ILE A 637 -45.38 -18.28 24.90
CA ILE A 637 -46.61 -17.46 24.94
C ILE A 637 -47.67 -18.10 24.04
N ASN A 638 -47.33 -18.39 22.77
CA ASN A 638 -48.25 -19.03 21.84
C ASN A 638 -48.72 -20.42 22.34
N ARG A 639 -47.91 -21.15 23.12
CA ARG A 639 -48.33 -22.40 23.77
C ARG A 639 -49.35 -22.14 24.87
N ILE A 640 -49.05 -21.20 25.78
CA ILE A 640 -49.92 -20.80 26.88
C ILE A 640 -51.26 -20.26 26.37
N ASP A 641 -51.28 -19.45 25.30
CA ASP A 641 -52.51 -18.96 24.69
C ASP A 641 -53.38 -20.10 24.12
N ASN A 642 -52.76 -21.10 23.49
CA ASN A 642 -53.47 -22.29 23.02
C ASN A 642 -54.01 -23.14 24.20
N ASP A 643 -53.25 -23.29 25.28
CA ASP A 643 -53.67 -23.97 26.50
C ASP A 643 -54.85 -23.23 27.18
N ILE A 644 -54.83 -21.90 27.21
CA ILE A 644 -55.92 -21.04 27.70
C ILE A 644 -57.17 -21.19 26.84
N VAL A 645 -57.05 -21.14 25.51
CA VAL A 645 -58.19 -21.34 24.60
C VAL A 645 -58.76 -22.76 24.72
N SER A 646 -57.90 -23.77 24.82
CA SER A 646 -58.29 -25.16 25.05
C SER A 646 -59.09 -25.33 26.34
N ASN A 647 -58.57 -24.82 27.46
CA ASN A 647 -59.27 -24.89 28.75
C ASN A 647 -60.55 -24.03 28.77
N THR A 648 -60.56 -22.86 28.14
CA THR A 648 -61.78 -22.03 27.97
C THR A 648 -62.86 -22.79 27.20
N ASN A 649 -62.49 -23.52 26.15
CA ASN A 649 -63.42 -24.32 25.37
C ASN A 649 -63.94 -25.54 26.14
N LYS A 650 -63.10 -26.22 26.95
CA LYS A 650 -63.56 -27.25 27.90
C LYS A 650 -64.57 -26.68 28.90
N THR A 651 -64.22 -25.59 29.58
CA THR A 651 -65.12 -24.93 30.56
C THR A 651 -66.44 -24.51 29.92
N ARG A 652 -66.42 -23.98 28.69
CA ARG A 652 -67.65 -23.67 27.94
C ARG A 652 -68.45 -24.92 27.59
N SER A 653 -67.81 -26.03 27.19
CA SER A 653 -68.50 -27.29 26.90
C SER A 653 -69.18 -27.84 28.15
N VAL A 654 -68.51 -27.79 29.30
CA VAL A 654 -69.05 -28.23 30.59
C VAL A 654 -70.21 -27.33 31.04
N ILE A 655 -70.09 -26.00 30.90
CA ILE A 655 -71.19 -25.07 31.16
C ILE A 655 -72.37 -25.34 30.22
N GLN A 656 -72.14 -25.52 28.92
CA GLN A 656 -73.20 -25.78 27.95
C GLN A 656 -73.90 -27.14 28.17
N GLU A 657 -73.18 -28.17 28.59
CA GLU A 657 -73.76 -29.44 28.99
C GLU A 657 -74.62 -29.28 30.26
N HIS A 658 -74.11 -28.58 31.28
CA HIS A 658 -74.85 -28.31 32.50
C HIS A 658 -76.09 -27.43 32.26
N GLU A 659 -75.99 -26.37 31.45
CA GLU A 659 -77.12 -25.55 31.01
C GLU A 659 -78.14 -26.37 30.23
N HIS A 660 -77.70 -27.26 29.34
CA HIS A 660 -78.59 -28.14 28.57
C HIS A 660 -79.37 -29.10 29.47
N ASN A 661 -78.68 -29.83 30.35
CA ASN A 661 -79.29 -30.76 31.29
C ASN A 661 -80.25 -30.02 32.24
N THR A 662 -79.82 -28.87 32.77
CA THR A 662 -80.66 -28.00 33.62
C THR A 662 -81.94 -27.55 32.90
N LEU A 663 -81.86 -27.22 31.61
CA LEU A 663 -83.02 -26.81 30.79
C LEU A 663 -83.94 -27.98 30.41
N MET A 664 -83.42 -29.20 30.30
CA MET A 664 -84.22 -30.41 30.10
C MET A 664 -84.88 -30.91 31.40
N GLY A 665 -84.36 -30.48 32.55
CA GLY A 665 -84.79 -30.99 33.85
C GLY A 665 -84.07 -32.27 34.25
N GLU A 666 -82.83 -32.49 33.79
CA GLU A 666 -82.01 -33.67 34.09
C GLU A 666 -80.71 -33.28 34.81
N ASP A 667 -80.13 -34.18 35.62
CA ASP A 667 -78.81 -34.00 36.23
C ASP A 667 -78.00 -35.32 36.27
N LYS A 668 -76.68 -35.24 36.44
CA LYS A 668 -75.75 -36.37 36.40
C LYS A 668 -75.63 -37.06 37.76
N TYR A 669 -75.91 -38.37 37.80
CA TYR A 669 -75.72 -39.22 38.97
C TYR A 669 -74.79 -40.40 38.68
N GLU A 670 -73.97 -40.78 39.66
CA GLU A 670 -73.01 -41.89 39.55
C GLU A 670 -73.33 -42.99 40.56
N ASP A 671 -73.38 -44.23 40.08
CA ASP A 671 -73.53 -45.43 40.90
C ASP A 671 -72.30 -45.64 41.77
N THR A 672 -72.48 -45.46 43.08
CA THR A 672 -71.42 -45.55 44.10
C THR A 672 -70.72 -46.90 44.17
N GLY A 673 -71.28 -47.96 43.57
CA GLY A 673 -70.65 -49.28 43.48
C GLY A 673 -69.96 -49.62 42.16
N THR A 674 -70.12 -48.83 41.09
CA THR A 674 -69.54 -49.14 39.77
C THR A 674 -68.88 -47.98 39.04
N GLY A 675 -69.17 -46.72 39.41
CA GLY A 675 -68.76 -45.55 38.64
C GLY A 675 -69.57 -45.34 37.34
N ALA A 676 -70.63 -46.11 37.11
CA ALA A 676 -71.53 -45.91 35.98
C ALA A 676 -72.36 -44.62 36.17
N ARG A 677 -72.38 -43.77 35.14
CA ARG A 677 -73.04 -42.46 35.15
C ARG A 677 -74.35 -42.48 34.36
N TYR A 678 -75.34 -41.78 34.88
CA TYR A 678 -76.70 -41.73 34.36
C TYR A 678 -77.21 -40.28 34.39
N LEU A 679 -78.02 -39.91 33.41
CA LEU A 679 -78.87 -38.71 33.45
C LEU A 679 -80.21 -39.09 34.08
N ILE A 680 -80.69 -38.27 35.02
CA ILE A 680 -81.86 -38.55 35.86
C ILE A 680 -82.64 -37.25 36.11
N ASP A 681 -83.98 -37.29 36.04
CA ASP A 681 -84.83 -36.11 36.25
C ASP A 681 -84.55 -35.40 37.59
N MET A 682 -84.33 -34.09 37.51
CA MET A 682 -84.30 -33.16 38.63
C MET A 682 -85.69 -33.01 39.24
N GLY A 683 -85.84 -33.52 40.46
CA GLY A 683 -87.12 -33.52 41.18
C GLY A 683 -87.24 -34.61 42.24
N TYR A 684 -86.20 -35.41 42.43
CA TYR A 684 -86.14 -36.53 43.38
C TYR A 684 -84.88 -36.48 44.23
N ASP A 685 -85.04 -36.33 45.55
CA ASP A 685 -83.97 -36.20 46.55
C ASP A 685 -83.06 -37.43 46.65
N ARG A 686 -83.55 -38.62 46.29
CA ARG A 686 -82.79 -39.89 46.33
C ARG A 686 -83.01 -40.71 45.07
N ASN A 687 -81.92 -41.24 44.52
CA ASN A 687 -81.91 -42.03 43.29
C ASN A 687 -81.10 -43.31 43.50
N PHE A 688 -81.63 -44.45 43.05
CA PHE A 688 -81.00 -45.76 43.24
C PHE A 688 -80.94 -46.54 41.92
N THR A 689 -79.86 -47.32 41.72
CA THR A 689 -79.75 -48.22 40.56
C THR A 689 -79.26 -49.61 40.96
N ASN A 690 -79.75 -50.64 40.26
CA ASN A 690 -79.18 -52.00 40.31
C ASN A 690 -78.30 -52.32 39.09
N GLY A 691 -78.20 -51.40 38.13
CA GLY A 691 -77.51 -51.56 36.83
C GLY A 691 -78.47 -51.72 35.64
N GLU A 692 -79.71 -52.19 35.85
CA GLU A 692 -80.73 -52.36 34.80
C GLU A 692 -81.92 -51.39 34.94
N GLN A 693 -82.21 -50.95 36.16
CA GLN A 693 -83.35 -50.09 36.50
C GLN A 693 -82.94 -49.01 37.50
N ILE A 694 -83.54 -47.83 37.35
CA ILE A 694 -83.39 -46.68 38.25
C ILE A 694 -84.69 -46.48 39.03
N ILE A 695 -84.58 -46.19 40.33
CA ILE A 695 -85.70 -45.80 41.19
C ILE A 695 -85.41 -44.40 41.72
N GLN A 696 -86.34 -43.47 41.49
CA GLN A 696 -86.27 -42.07 41.92
C GLN A 696 -87.32 -41.81 43.00
N THR A 697 -86.98 -41.13 44.10
CA THR A 697 -87.92 -40.85 45.20
C THR A 697 -87.59 -39.60 46.01
N ASN A 698 -88.62 -38.98 46.58
CA ASN A 698 -88.53 -37.93 47.60
C ASN A 698 -88.82 -38.46 49.02
N ASP A 699 -89.10 -39.75 49.16
CA ASP A 699 -89.28 -40.38 50.47
C ASP A 699 -87.91 -40.76 51.04
N TRP A 700 -87.43 -39.96 51.99
CA TRP A 700 -86.18 -40.20 52.72
C TRP A 700 -86.20 -41.52 53.51
N THR A 701 -87.37 -42.06 53.86
CA THR A 701 -87.53 -43.36 54.53
C THR A 701 -87.55 -44.56 53.58
N TYR A 702 -87.51 -44.33 52.26
CA TYR A 702 -87.51 -45.42 51.28
C TYR A 702 -86.21 -46.24 51.35
N GLU A 703 -86.34 -47.50 51.74
CA GLU A 703 -85.30 -48.53 51.56
C GLU A 703 -85.54 -49.24 50.22
N PRO A 704 -84.58 -49.21 49.28
CA PRO A 704 -84.74 -49.84 47.98
C PRO A 704 -84.61 -51.38 48.09
N PRO A 705 -85.11 -52.15 47.10
CA PRO A 705 -84.98 -53.60 47.10
C PRO A 705 -83.50 -54.07 47.16
N PRO A 706 -83.20 -55.25 47.74
CA PRO A 706 -81.84 -55.78 47.77
C PRO A 706 -81.21 -55.88 46.37
N GLY A 707 -80.01 -55.30 46.21
CA GLY A 707 -79.27 -55.24 44.94
C GLY A 707 -79.21 -53.86 44.31
N TYR A 708 -80.10 -52.93 44.71
CA TYR A 708 -79.98 -51.52 44.37
C TYR A 708 -78.92 -50.82 45.25
N ARG A 709 -78.25 -49.81 44.69
CA ARG A 709 -77.26 -48.95 45.35
C ARG A 709 -77.69 -47.49 45.24
N ASP A 710 -77.35 -46.71 46.26
CA ASP A 710 -77.59 -45.26 46.29
C ASP A 710 -76.65 -44.55 45.30
N MET A 711 -77.15 -43.53 44.59
CA MET A 711 -76.44 -42.84 43.52
C MET A 711 -76.05 -41.43 43.98
N LYS A 712 -74.75 -41.11 43.95
CA LYS A 712 -74.29 -39.77 44.31
C LYS A 712 -74.54 -38.82 43.13
N ASN A 713 -75.14 -37.66 43.40
CA ASN A 713 -75.12 -36.55 42.45
C ASN A 713 -73.65 -36.15 42.17
N VAL A 714 -73.27 -36.06 40.89
CA VAL A 714 -71.94 -35.60 40.48
C VAL A 714 -72.03 -34.14 40.10
N HIS A 715 -71.94 -33.28 41.12
CA HIS A 715 -71.83 -31.85 40.91
C HIS A 715 -70.64 -31.53 40.00
N VAL A 716 -70.87 -30.65 39.03
CA VAL A 716 -69.95 -30.22 37.96
C VAL A 716 -68.63 -29.58 38.46
N ILE A 717 -68.49 -29.40 39.78
CA ILE A 717 -67.28 -28.88 40.45
C ILE A 717 -66.29 -30.01 40.82
N ASP A 718 -66.71 -31.28 40.74
CA ASP A 718 -65.88 -32.47 40.98
C ASP A 718 -65.21 -33.00 39.66
N GLU A 719 -65.37 -32.32 38.51
CA GLU A 719 -64.80 -32.68 37.17
C GLU A 719 -63.65 -31.75 36.70
#